data_AF-A0A2E0S5P4-F1
#
_entry.id   AF-A0A2E0S5P4-F1
#
_cell.length_a   1.000
_cell.length_b   1.000
_cell.length_c   1.000
_cell.angle_alpha   90.00
_cell.angle_beta   90.00
_cell.angle_gamma   90.00
#
_symmetry.space_group_name_H-M   'P 1'
#
loop_
_entity.id
_entity.type
_entity.pdbx_description
1 polymer ?
#
loop_
_entity_poly.entity_id
_entity_poly.type
_entity_poly.pdbx_seq_one_letter_code
_entity_poly.pdbx_strand_id
1 'polypeptide(L)'
;MIINFGMILGKVLRKLAHRLIKRYYPKVQITGAEQIPSDGPILFCANHPNSLIDPILIGITAKRPVSFMAKAPLFKTPILGSIMYALGMVPAYRGRDDSSQVKKNQKSLDRVIKGLMSGRAMGIFPEGVSSDLRQLGLVRGGASRIALGAFEGGVENLVIVPLGINYERKEKLGSKVWINVGEPILMKEFTQENRSDEEKAITDDKVLRRKLTQQIETNLKTVIVHLDNAEWDPLLDDLETLVEHSRHKASLKVPKLMRRKRIADALNYFYREEAETGTEVVSQIQNYHHKVRAAGLIIDDPILQRSTLKTTFTILFKFVHLIIWFIPALLGTLGNIVPFVITRAIASKVQQEGLKTTALARIGVGLPIYLLWYALIAYTVWMETAQPVLITVTNFLLLLSGTISLKYWPYCVKTMVHLGHQLRACLRKGVLKKLRAELVEIRETLVQYAERYAELVPRPNPPSIRPMVMLFATTISSLALLSVAFIFYMLLNITLNPEINRDLDNLAEIHVELNEENITNAERTVMRIDREARETHKRSGELLDEYNAGDFKLENQNKRLEVSALLHKFYQARDELLKIGIVFNPNRFNDGSSSLEIFGERLEQLSTAAVLLRHQMSLQFAATYLKDKELAKYLNQPDDIYGIPEGLVRQVNEELNAKRYRALIDITRERFSKEDEERGSNESLNSKGLRSIIDRANEVIKKIDSEDSDPLHGRVRSAISEAKRKSVNTYLELQQVVATKIGDFRIKNTEDIKEHHIPEGKVKEFHDKLEPGDILIERRDWYSSNAFLPGYWPHGALYVGTPDDWKEDKDENEDENFLRKVIKELKRLVDIEDRNKTDARQTEEDGKTHIQQMRELIEALELVDNENPPDQKMGELIKKLNEKQIIEAVSEGVIHNTIEHSVGGASSVFAL
;
A
#
# COMPACT_ATOMS: atom_id res chain seq x y z
N MET A 1 -37.31 -25.55 20.00
CA MET A 1 -36.53 -24.30 20.09
C MET A 1 -35.21 -24.35 19.29
N ILE A 2 -34.33 -25.35 19.52
CA ILE A 2 -33.04 -25.51 18.81
C ILE A 2 -33.17 -25.69 17.28
N ILE A 3 -34.18 -26.44 16.81
CA ILE A 3 -34.45 -26.63 15.37
C ILE A 3 -34.88 -25.32 14.70
N ASN A 4 -35.70 -24.50 15.39
CA ASN A 4 -36.10 -23.17 14.91
C ASN A 4 -34.91 -22.19 14.89
N PHE A 5 -34.02 -22.27 15.89
CA PHE A 5 -32.79 -21.49 15.91
C PHE A 5 -31.87 -21.85 14.74
N GLY A 6 -31.70 -23.15 14.44
CA GLY A 6 -30.93 -23.63 13.28
C GLY A 6 -31.50 -23.14 11.94
N MET A 7 -32.83 -23.13 11.77
CA MET A 7 -33.47 -22.60 10.55
C MET A 7 -33.31 -21.08 10.42
N ILE A 8 -33.44 -20.33 11.51
CA ILE A 8 -33.22 -18.88 11.53
C ILE A 8 -31.75 -18.56 11.22
N LEU A 9 -30.83 -19.27 11.88
CA LEU A 9 -29.39 -19.14 11.64
C LEU A 9 -29.03 -19.47 10.18
N GLY A 10 -29.60 -20.53 9.61
CA GLY A 10 -29.42 -20.88 8.19
C GLY A 10 -29.93 -19.80 7.24
N LYS A 11 -31.08 -19.15 7.54
CA LYS A 11 -31.60 -18.00 6.77
C LYS A 11 -30.68 -16.78 6.86
N VAL A 12 -30.17 -16.47 8.04
CA VAL A 12 -29.23 -15.35 8.27
C VAL A 12 -27.91 -15.60 7.55
N LEU A 13 -27.32 -16.79 7.70
CA LEU A 13 -26.08 -17.19 7.04
C LEU A 13 -26.22 -17.16 5.52
N ARG A 14 -27.36 -17.59 4.97
CA ARG A 14 -27.64 -17.52 3.53
C ARG A 14 -27.72 -16.07 3.03
N LYS A 15 -28.35 -15.16 3.79
CA LYS A 15 -28.38 -13.73 3.44
C LYS A 15 -26.98 -13.11 3.49
N LEU A 16 -26.18 -13.47 4.49
CA LEU A 16 -24.80 -12.98 4.60
C LEU A 16 -23.92 -13.50 3.45
N ALA A 17 -23.96 -14.80 3.16
CA ALA A 17 -23.24 -15.41 2.05
C ALA A 17 -23.63 -14.78 0.71
N HIS A 18 -24.91 -14.50 0.48
CA HIS A 18 -25.37 -13.75 -0.69
C HIS A 18 -24.71 -12.38 -0.83
N ARG A 19 -24.64 -11.60 0.26
CA ARG A 19 -24.00 -10.26 0.23
C ARG A 19 -22.51 -10.37 -0.06
N LEU A 20 -21.82 -11.32 0.58
CA LEU A 20 -20.39 -11.55 0.36
C LEU A 20 -20.10 -11.96 -1.09
N ILE A 21 -20.90 -12.88 -1.65
CA ILE A 21 -20.77 -13.28 -3.06
C ILE A 21 -21.08 -12.13 -4.00
N LYS A 22 -22.12 -11.31 -3.74
CA LYS A 22 -22.39 -10.12 -4.56
C LYS A 22 -21.27 -9.08 -4.45
N ARG A 23 -20.55 -9.01 -3.34
CA ARG A 23 -19.39 -8.13 -3.21
C ARG A 23 -18.18 -8.67 -3.98
N TYR A 24 -17.98 -9.99 -3.93
CA TYR A 24 -16.87 -10.66 -4.60
C TYR A 24 -17.07 -10.74 -6.11
N TYR A 25 -18.27 -11.13 -6.55
CA TYR A 25 -18.74 -11.17 -7.92
C TYR A 25 -19.87 -10.12 -8.10
N PRO A 26 -19.53 -8.85 -8.36
CA PRO A 26 -20.50 -7.76 -8.47
C PRO A 26 -21.53 -7.95 -9.59
N LYS A 27 -21.26 -8.85 -10.55
CA LYS A 27 -22.17 -9.17 -11.65
C LYS A 27 -22.34 -10.68 -11.78
N VAL A 28 -23.43 -11.19 -11.21
CA VAL A 28 -23.95 -12.56 -11.44
C VAL A 28 -25.09 -12.46 -12.45
N GLN A 29 -24.87 -12.94 -13.66
CA GLN A 29 -25.89 -13.01 -14.72
C GLN A 29 -26.51 -14.39 -14.73
N ILE A 30 -27.83 -14.47 -14.89
CA ILE A 30 -28.57 -15.73 -14.94
C ILE A 30 -29.40 -15.74 -16.23
N THR A 31 -29.33 -16.81 -17.01
CA THR A 31 -30.18 -17.08 -18.18
C THR A 31 -30.90 -18.42 -18.02
N GLY A 32 -32.11 -18.54 -18.57
CA GLY A 32 -32.93 -19.75 -18.43
C GLY A 32 -33.57 -19.92 -17.05
N ALA A 33 -33.64 -18.87 -16.22
CA ALA A 33 -34.16 -18.98 -14.86
C ALA A 33 -35.63 -19.45 -14.82
N GLU A 34 -36.38 -19.16 -15.87
CA GLU A 34 -37.75 -19.59 -16.14
C GLU A 34 -37.91 -21.11 -16.29
N GLN A 35 -36.83 -21.83 -16.63
CA GLN A 35 -36.83 -23.29 -16.74
C GLN A 35 -36.77 -23.99 -15.38
N ILE A 36 -36.54 -23.25 -14.29
CA ILE A 36 -36.49 -23.80 -12.93
C ILE A 36 -37.91 -23.83 -12.35
N PRO A 37 -38.47 -25.02 -12.03
CA PRO A 37 -39.76 -25.10 -11.37
C PRO A 37 -39.78 -24.34 -10.03
N SER A 38 -40.85 -23.59 -9.77
CA SER A 38 -41.02 -22.84 -8.51
C SER A 38 -41.09 -23.75 -7.28
N ASP A 39 -41.68 -24.93 -7.45
CA ASP A 39 -42.03 -25.90 -6.43
C ASP A 39 -41.80 -27.34 -6.93
N GLY A 40 -42.11 -28.33 -6.10
CA GLY A 40 -41.85 -29.74 -6.43
C GLY A 40 -40.39 -30.20 -6.28
N PRO A 41 -40.13 -31.50 -6.52
CA PRO A 41 -38.82 -32.13 -6.38
C PRO A 41 -37.90 -31.81 -7.57
N ILE A 42 -36.72 -31.27 -7.28
CA ILE A 42 -35.74 -30.87 -8.30
C ILE A 42 -34.38 -31.48 -7.96
N LEU A 43 -33.73 -32.07 -8.95
CA LEU A 43 -32.31 -32.45 -8.88
C LEU A 43 -31.49 -31.51 -9.77
N PHE A 44 -30.78 -30.56 -9.17
CA PHE A 44 -29.83 -29.72 -9.90
C PHE A 44 -28.56 -30.51 -10.21
N CYS A 45 -28.20 -30.59 -11.49
CA CYS A 45 -26.95 -31.15 -11.96
C CYS A 45 -26.09 -30.00 -12.49
N ALA A 46 -24.94 -29.74 -11.87
CA ALA A 46 -24.07 -28.63 -12.27
C ALA A 46 -22.61 -29.04 -12.40
N ASN A 47 -21.84 -28.30 -13.21
CA ASN A 47 -20.37 -28.39 -13.18
C ASN A 47 -19.82 -27.83 -11.86
N HIS A 48 -18.59 -28.21 -11.47
CA HIS A 48 -18.02 -27.83 -10.16
C HIS A 48 -16.68 -27.06 -10.19
N PRO A 49 -16.61 -25.88 -10.82
CA PRO A 49 -15.34 -25.19 -11.02
C PRO A 49 -14.81 -24.40 -9.80
N ASN A 50 -15.61 -24.12 -8.76
CA ASN A 50 -15.21 -23.26 -7.63
C ASN A 50 -15.72 -23.73 -6.27
N SER A 51 -15.72 -25.05 -6.05
CA SER A 51 -15.91 -25.71 -4.75
C SER A 51 -17.02 -25.08 -3.90
N LEU A 52 -16.70 -24.44 -2.76
CA LEU A 52 -17.70 -23.91 -1.82
C LEU A 52 -18.59 -22.78 -2.37
N ILE A 53 -18.17 -22.08 -3.43
CA ILE A 53 -18.94 -20.96 -4.00
C ILE A 53 -20.08 -21.47 -4.89
N ASP A 54 -19.88 -22.60 -5.58
CA ASP A 54 -20.84 -23.15 -6.55
C ASP A 54 -22.21 -23.49 -5.92
N PRO A 55 -22.29 -24.22 -4.78
CA PRO A 55 -23.57 -24.48 -4.10
C PRO A 55 -24.32 -23.22 -3.72
N ILE A 56 -23.59 -22.17 -3.32
CA ILE A 56 -24.21 -20.92 -2.90
C ILE A 56 -24.82 -20.23 -4.11
N LEU A 57 -24.08 -20.13 -5.22
CA LEU A 57 -24.58 -19.56 -6.49
C LEU A 57 -25.82 -20.29 -7.00
N ILE A 58 -25.85 -21.62 -6.97
CA ILE A 58 -27.04 -22.38 -7.36
C ILE A 58 -28.21 -22.07 -6.40
N GLY A 59 -27.94 -21.96 -5.10
CA GLY A 59 -28.94 -21.53 -4.12
C GLY A 59 -29.48 -20.10 -4.37
N ILE A 60 -28.66 -19.19 -4.90
CA ILE A 60 -29.10 -17.85 -5.36
C ILE A 60 -30.05 -17.99 -6.56
N THR A 61 -29.64 -18.79 -7.55
CA THR A 61 -30.37 -18.97 -8.81
C THR A 61 -31.70 -19.65 -8.61
N ALA A 62 -31.75 -20.70 -7.78
CA ALA A 62 -32.96 -21.48 -7.53
C ALA A 62 -34.03 -20.69 -6.76
N LYS A 63 -33.67 -19.58 -6.09
CA LYS A 63 -34.55 -18.78 -5.19
C LYS A 63 -35.24 -19.59 -4.07
N ARG A 64 -34.87 -20.85 -3.88
CA ARG A 64 -35.33 -21.75 -2.81
C ARG A 64 -34.15 -22.49 -2.18
N PRO A 65 -34.27 -23.01 -0.95
CA PRO A 65 -33.21 -23.83 -0.33
C PRO A 65 -32.84 -25.01 -1.22
N VAL A 66 -31.54 -25.17 -1.51
CA VAL A 66 -31.01 -26.35 -2.20
C VAL A 66 -30.00 -27.05 -1.28
N SER A 67 -30.15 -28.35 -1.13
CA SER A 67 -29.26 -29.19 -0.33
C SER A 67 -28.28 -29.95 -1.22
N PHE A 68 -26.98 -29.76 -1.01
CA PHE A 68 -25.93 -30.40 -1.81
C PHE A 68 -25.23 -31.51 -1.06
N MET A 69 -24.65 -32.42 -1.83
CA MET A 69 -23.66 -33.37 -1.34
C MET A 69 -22.29 -32.67 -1.21
N ALA A 70 -21.66 -32.71 -0.03
CA ALA A 70 -20.37 -32.08 0.27
C ALA A 70 -19.39 -33.07 0.89
N LYS A 71 -18.07 -32.88 0.73
CA LYS A 71 -17.04 -33.80 1.23
C LYS A 71 -17.22 -34.12 2.72
N ALA A 72 -17.26 -35.40 3.09
CA ALA A 72 -17.48 -35.84 4.47
C ALA A 72 -16.53 -35.23 5.53
N PRO A 73 -15.22 -35.01 5.26
CA PRO A 73 -14.33 -34.33 6.22
C PRO A 73 -14.81 -32.94 6.66
N LEU A 74 -15.52 -32.18 5.80
CA LEU A 74 -16.06 -30.86 6.15
C LEU A 74 -17.05 -30.91 7.32
N PHE A 75 -17.72 -32.05 7.50
CA PHE A 75 -18.70 -32.25 8.57
C PHE A 75 -18.06 -32.61 9.91
N LYS A 76 -16.77 -32.98 9.91
CA LYS A 76 -16.00 -33.27 11.13
C LYS A 76 -15.35 -32.03 11.73
N THR A 77 -15.16 -30.98 10.93
CA THR A 77 -14.57 -29.72 11.38
C THR A 77 -15.52 -29.00 12.36
N PRO A 78 -15.09 -28.64 13.58
CA PRO A 78 -15.92 -27.88 14.52
C PRO A 78 -16.42 -26.58 13.90
N ILE A 79 -17.63 -26.15 14.28
CA ILE A 79 -18.35 -24.97 13.72
C ILE A 79 -18.76 -25.13 12.25
N LEU A 80 -17.82 -25.43 11.35
CA LEU A 80 -18.10 -25.62 9.92
C LEU A 80 -19.06 -26.79 9.69
N GLY A 81 -18.88 -27.91 10.39
CA GLY A 81 -19.79 -29.06 10.30
C GLY A 81 -21.20 -28.71 10.77
N SER A 82 -21.34 -27.98 11.87
CA SER A 82 -22.64 -27.48 12.36
C SER A 82 -23.32 -26.57 11.35
N ILE A 83 -22.55 -25.69 10.68
CA ILE A 83 -23.05 -24.84 9.59
C ILE A 83 -23.49 -25.70 8.39
N MET A 84 -22.70 -26.70 7.99
CA MET A 84 -23.07 -27.60 6.89
C MET A 84 -24.39 -28.35 7.17
N TYR A 85 -24.56 -28.88 8.38
CA TYR A 85 -25.82 -29.51 8.79
C TYR A 85 -26.98 -28.52 8.86
N ALA A 86 -26.77 -27.31 9.38
CA ALA A 86 -27.79 -26.25 9.44
C ALA A 86 -28.22 -25.77 8.04
N LEU A 87 -27.33 -25.83 7.05
CA LEU A 87 -27.63 -25.54 5.65
C LEU A 87 -28.31 -26.72 4.92
N GLY A 88 -28.47 -27.88 5.58
CA GLY A 88 -29.09 -29.07 5.01
C GLY A 88 -28.17 -29.90 4.10
N MET A 89 -26.85 -29.68 4.15
CA MET A 89 -25.89 -30.40 3.31
C MET A 89 -25.78 -31.88 3.71
N VAL A 90 -25.52 -32.74 2.73
CA VAL A 90 -25.39 -34.19 2.90
C VAL A 90 -23.91 -34.60 2.77
N PRO A 91 -23.31 -35.33 3.73
CA PRO A 91 -21.93 -35.77 3.62
C PRO A 91 -21.76 -36.78 2.48
N ALA A 92 -20.79 -36.57 1.60
CA ALA A 92 -20.44 -37.43 0.47
C ALA A 92 -19.17 -38.21 0.80
N TYR A 93 -19.24 -39.53 0.67
CA TYR A 93 -18.14 -40.46 0.92
C TYR A 93 -17.67 -41.06 -0.41
N ARG A 94 -16.35 -41.16 -0.64
CA ARG A 94 -15.78 -41.72 -1.87
C ARG A 94 -15.13 -43.06 -1.57
N GLY A 95 -15.40 -44.07 -2.39
CA GLY A 95 -14.84 -45.42 -2.22
C GLY A 95 -13.34 -45.55 -2.53
N ARG A 96 -12.73 -44.56 -3.21
CA ARG A 96 -11.28 -44.53 -3.44
C ARG A 96 -10.47 -44.28 -2.15
N ASP A 97 -11.09 -43.67 -1.14
CA ASP A 97 -10.38 -43.24 0.05
C ASP A 97 -10.36 -44.34 1.13
N ASP A 98 -11.33 -45.27 1.13
CA ASP A 98 -11.44 -46.42 2.06
C ASP A 98 -12.63 -47.33 1.64
N SER A 99 -12.40 -48.63 1.49
CA SER A 99 -13.42 -49.62 1.06
C SER A 99 -14.56 -49.79 2.09
N SER A 100 -14.33 -49.44 3.37
CA SER A 100 -15.35 -49.43 4.43
C SER A 100 -16.40 -48.31 4.25
N GLN A 101 -16.13 -47.32 3.38
CA GLN A 101 -16.97 -46.15 3.17
C GLN A 101 -18.08 -46.37 2.12
N VAL A 102 -18.09 -47.50 1.41
CA VAL A 102 -19.12 -47.83 0.40
C VAL A 102 -20.52 -47.83 1.00
N LYS A 103 -20.69 -48.45 2.20
CA LYS A 103 -21.97 -48.44 2.93
C LYS A 103 -22.40 -47.03 3.34
N LYS A 104 -21.46 -46.15 3.67
CA LYS A 104 -21.75 -44.75 4.04
C LYS A 104 -22.13 -43.91 2.83
N ASN A 105 -21.52 -44.15 1.67
CA ASN A 105 -21.90 -43.50 0.42
C ASN A 105 -23.35 -43.86 0.02
N GLN A 106 -23.74 -45.15 0.17
CA GLN A 106 -25.12 -45.56 -0.09
C GLN A 106 -26.12 -44.82 0.81
N LYS A 107 -25.85 -44.76 2.13
CA LYS A 107 -26.68 -44.00 3.07
C LYS A 107 -26.81 -42.51 2.70
N SER A 108 -25.76 -41.91 2.14
CA SER A 108 -25.79 -40.53 1.67
C SER A 108 -26.69 -40.36 0.44
N LEU A 109 -26.64 -41.28 -0.51
CA LEU A 109 -27.55 -41.31 -1.68
C LEU A 109 -29.00 -41.48 -1.22
N ASP A 110 -29.27 -42.41 -0.30
CA ASP A 110 -30.61 -42.65 0.25
C ASP A 110 -31.17 -41.39 0.93
N ARG A 111 -30.31 -40.61 1.60
CA ARG A 111 -30.70 -39.33 2.22
C ARG A 111 -31.07 -38.28 1.19
N VAL A 112 -30.42 -38.27 0.02
CA VAL A 112 -30.78 -37.39 -1.10
C VAL A 112 -32.10 -37.82 -1.71
N ILE A 113 -32.29 -39.12 -1.94
CA ILE A 113 -33.55 -39.70 -2.46
C ILE A 113 -34.71 -39.35 -1.53
N LYS A 114 -34.58 -39.57 -0.21
CA LYS A 114 -35.59 -39.15 0.77
C LYS A 114 -35.86 -37.64 0.75
N GLY A 115 -34.84 -36.83 0.41
CA GLY A 115 -35.02 -35.40 0.19
C GLY A 115 -35.92 -35.08 -0.98
N LEU A 116 -35.66 -35.71 -2.13
CA LEU A 116 -36.51 -35.59 -3.32
C LEU A 116 -37.93 -36.10 -3.05
N MET A 117 -38.10 -37.24 -2.36
CA MET A 117 -39.42 -37.75 -1.96
C MET A 117 -40.22 -36.78 -1.09
N SER A 118 -39.53 -35.96 -0.27
CA SER A 118 -40.18 -34.90 0.51
C SER A 118 -40.44 -33.60 -0.28
N GLY A 119 -40.30 -33.61 -1.62
CA GLY A 119 -40.51 -32.44 -2.48
C GLY A 119 -39.41 -31.37 -2.40
N ARG A 120 -38.24 -31.71 -1.83
CA ARG A 120 -37.13 -30.74 -1.68
C ARG A 120 -36.30 -30.63 -2.96
N ALA A 121 -35.63 -29.49 -3.11
CA ALA A 121 -34.61 -29.30 -4.13
C ALA A 121 -33.25 -29.80 -3.63
N MET A 122 -32.67 -30.74 -4.38
CA MET A 122 -31.37 -31.33 -4.11
C MET A 122 -30.40 -30.94 -5.22
N GLY A 123 -29.10 -30.95 -4.93
CA GLY A 123 -28.06 -30.64 -5.90
C GLY A 123 -26.90 -31.62 -5.87
N ILE A 124 -26.39 -31.94 -7.05
CA ILE A 124 -25.23 -32.82 -7.25
C ILE A 124 -24.30 -32.26 -8.34
N PHE A 125 -23.01 -32.46 -8.12
CA PHE A 125 -21.97 -32.22 -9.12
C PHE A 125 -21.52 -33.57 -9.69
N PRO A 126 -22.01 -33.98 -10.88
CA PRO A 126 -21.85 -35.34 -11.36
C PRO A 126 -20.41 -35.71 -11.75
N GLU A 127 -19.52 -34.72 -11.95
CA GLU A 127 -18.07 -34.94 -12.09
C GLU A 127 -17.46 -35.61 -10.83
N GLY A 128 -18.10 -35.38 -9.67
CA GLY A 128 -17.68 -35.92 -8.39
C GLY A 128 -16.39 -35.30 -7.84
N VAL A 129 -15.72 -34.39 -8.57
CA VAL A 129 -14.52 -33.64 -8.19
C VAL A 129 -14.66 -32.19 -8.62
N SER A 130 -14.04 -31.26 -7.88
CA SER A 130 -13.90 -29.87 -8.31
C SER A 130 -12.67 -29.73 -9.21
N SER A 131 -12.88 -29.36 -10.47
CA SER A 131 -11.81 -29.15 -11.45
C SER A 131 -11.45 -27.68 -11.59
N ASP A 132 -10.19 -27.40 -11.93
CA ASP A 132 -9.78 -26.06 -12.35
C ASP A 132 -9.94 -25.83 -13.85
N LEU A 133 -10.15 -26.90 -14.60
CA LEU A 133 -10.41 -26.87 -16.03
C LEU A 133 -11.76 -26.22 -16.31
N ARG A 134 -11.84 -25.51 -17.45
CA ARG A 134 -13.07 -24.89 -17.94
C ARG A 134 -14.04 -25.90 -18.56
N GLN A 135 -13.51 -27.06 -18.95
CA GLN A 135 -14.26 -28.14 -19.57
C GLN A 135 -14.98 -29.02 -18.55
N LEU A 136 -16.05 -29.67 -19.00
CA LEU A 136 -16.71 -30.72 -18.21
C LEU A 136 -15.76 -31.90 -18.04
N GLY A 137 -15.50 -32.28 -16.79
CA GLY A 137 -14.86 -33.56 -16.50
C GLY A 137 -15.79 -34.75 -16.76
N LEU A 138 -15.29 -35.96 -16.53
CA LEU A 138 -16.07 -37.18 -16.67
C LEU A 138 -17.32 -37.17 -15.77
N VAL A 139 -18.50 -37.20 -16.38
CA VAL A 139 -19.79 -37.30 -15.69
C VAL A 139 -19.99 -38.72 -15.17
N ARG A 140 -20.12 -38.87 -13.85
CA ARG A 140 -20.31 -40.17 -13.19
C ARG A 140 -21.79 -40.47 -12.99
N GLY A 141 -22.14 -41.75 -12.90
CA GLY A 141 -23.52 -42.22 -12.71
C GLY A 141 -24.15 -41.97 -11.32
N GLY A 142 -23.63 -41.05 -10.51
CA GLY A 142 -24.20 -40.72 -9.20
C GLY A 142 -25.54 -39.98 -9.32
N ALA A 143 -25.63 -39.02 -10.25
CA ALA A 143 -26.86 -38.26 -10.49
C ALA A 143 -27.98 -39.15 -11.05
N SER A 144 -27.67 -40.02 -12.01
CA SER A 144 -28.63 -40.97 -12.59
C SER A 144 -29.14 -41.99 -11.57
N ARG A 145 -28.27 -42.49 -10.67
CA ARG A 145 -28.69 -43.36 -9.55
C ARG A 145 -29.68 -42.67 -8.60
N ILE A 146 -29.43 -41.41 -8.25
CA ILE A 146 -30.33 -40.63 -7.38
C ILE A 146 -31.66 -40.40 -8.06
N ALA A 147 -31.64 -39.98 -9.33
CA ALA A 147 -32.85 -39.66 -10.08
C ALA A 147 -33.75 -40.88 -10.29
N LEU A 148 -33.18 -42.01 -10.73
CA LEU A 148 -33.93 -43.25 -10.93
C LEU A 148 -34.42 -43.83 -9.59
N GLY A 149 -33.59 -43.82 -8.54
CA GLY A 149 -34.02 -44.29 -7.22
C GLY A 149 -35.13 -43.44 -6.60
N ALA A 150 -35.16 -42.13 -6.86
CA ALA A 150 -36.28 -41.27 -6.45
C ALA A 150 -37.54 -41.51 -7.29
N PHE A 151 -37.38 -41.72 -8.60
CA PHE A 151 -38.50 -42.05 -9.49
C PHE A 151 -39.15 -43.39 -9.10
N GLU A 152 -38.34 -44.44 -8.84
CA GLU A 152 -38.80 -45.73 -8.31
C GLU A 152 -39.44 -45.60 -6.91
N GLY A 153 -38.98 -44.64 -6.12
CA GLY A 153 -39.58 -44.27 -4.83
C GLY A 153 -40.91 -43.51 -4.93
N GLY A 154 -41.49 -43.36 -6.12
CA GLY A 154 -42.80 -42.74 -6.35
C GLY A 154 -42.76 -41.24 -6.68
N VAL A 155 -41.60 -40.67 -6.98
CA VAL A 155 -41.44 -39.24 -7.33
C VAL A 155 -41.53 -39.05 -8.84
N GLU A 156 -42.73 -39.24 -9.40
CA GLU A 156 -42.94 -39.17 -10.85
C GLU A 156 -42.67 -37.79 -11.46
N ASN A 157 -42.95 -36.72 -10.71
CA ASN A 157 -42.76 -35.33 -11.14
C ASN A 157 -41.34 -34.79 -10.90
N LEU A 158 -40.33 -35.68 -10.75
CA LEU A 158 -38.95 -35.27 -10.60
C LEU A 158 -38.42 -34.58 -11.86
N VAL A 159 -37.85 -33.39 -11.67
CA VAL A 159 -37.20 -32.63 -12.72
C VAL A 159 -35.69 -32.59 -12.47
N ILE A 160 -34.89 -32.97 -13.46
CA ILE A 160 -33.43 -32.75 -13.43
C ILE A 160 -33.13 -31.46 -14.18
N VAL A 161 -32.50 -30.50 -13.50
CA VAL A 161 -32.16 -29.21 -14.10
C VAL A 161 -30.64 -29.12 -14.31
N PRO A 162 -30.16 -29.12 -15.57
CA PRO A 162 -28.76 -28.88 -15.90
C PRO A 162 -28.40 -27.40 -15.68
N LEU A 163 -27.28 -27.14 -15.00
CA LEU A 163 -26.83 -25.81 -14.62
C LEU A 163 -25.35 -25.61 -14.93
N GLY A 164 -25.04 -24.66 -15.80
CA GLY A 164 -23.69 -24.27 -16.15
C GLY A 164 -23.23 -23.05 -15.36
N ILE A 165 -22.21 -23.22 -14.52
CA ILE A 165 -21.55 -22.15 -13.78
C ILE A 165 -20.29 -21.74 -14.54
N ASN A 166 -20.34 -20.57 -15.17
CA ASN A 166 -19.27 -20.05 -16.01
C ASN A 166 -18.63 -18.83 -15.32
N TYR A 167 -17.39 -18.97 -14.88
CA TYR A 167 -16.62 -17.87 -14.27
C TYR A 167 -15.78 -17.17 -15.34
N GLU A 168 -15.74 -15.83 -15.32
CA GLU A 168 -14.77 -15.09 -16.14
C GLU A 168 -13.36 -15.35 -15.61
N ARG A 169 -13.17 -15.12 -14.30
CA ARG A 169 -11.97 -15.50 -13.53
C ARG A 169 -12.36 -15.77 -12.08
N LYS A 170 -12.31 -17.02 -11.63
CA LYS A 170 -12.88 -17.41 -10.32
C LYS A 170 -12.06 -16.90 -9.13
N GLU A 171 -10.74 -16.79 -9.31
CA GLU A 171 -9.76 -16.38 -8.31
C GLU A 171 -9.66 -14.86 -8.12
N LYS A 172 -10.25 -14.06 -9.02
CA LYS A 172 -10.15 -12.59 -8.98
C LYS A 172 -11.37 -11.96 -8.31
N LEU A 173 -11.12 -11.13 -7.30
CA LEU A 173 -12.13 -10.23 -6.74
C LEU A 173 -12.64 -9.25 -7.82
N GLY A 174 -13.96 -9.00 -7.85
CA GLY A 174 -14.61 -8.12 -8.82
C GLY A 174 -14.89 -8.78 -10.18
N SER A 175 -14.64 -10.09 -10.30
CA SER A 175 -14.90 -10.87 -11.51
C SER A 175 -16.39 -11.10 -11.74
N LYS A 176 -16.76 -11.60 -12.92
CA LYS A 176 -18.15 -11.86 -13.32
C LYS A 176 -18.43 -13.35 -13.36
N VAL A 177 -19.70 -13.69 -13.10
CA VAL A 177 -20.20 -15.06 -13.19
C VAL A 177 -21.44 -15.08 -14.05
N TRP A 178 -21.52 -16.04 -14.96
CA TRP A 178 -22.71 -16.33 -15.75
C TRP A 178 -23.21 -17.73 -15.41
N ILE A 179 -24.46 -17.80 -14.95
CA ILE A 179 -25.17 -19.04 -14.68
C ILE A 179 -26.14 -19.26 -15.83
N ASN A 180 -25.96 -20.35 -16.56
CA ASN A 180 -26.83 -20.74 -17.65
C ASN A 180 -27.63 -21.97 -17.22
N VAL A 181 -28.95 -21.83 -17.17
CA VAL A 181 -29.88 -22.95 -16.95
C VAL A 181 -30.19 -23.56 -18.31
N GLY A 182 -30.20 -24.88 -18.38
CA GLY A 182 -30.52 -25.62 -19.61
C GLY A 182 -31.84 -26.36 -19.51
N GLU A 183 -32.27 -26.89 -20.64
CA GLU A 183 -33.53 -27.59 -20.77
C GLU A 183 -33.66 -28.71 -19.71
N PRO A 184 -34.74 -28.68 -18.91
CA PRO A 184 -34.96 -29.65 -17.85
C PRO A 184 -35.26 -31.04 -18.43
N ILE A 185 -34.76 -32.08 -17.77
CA ILE A 185 -35.11 -33.47 -18.07
C ILE A 185 -36.27 -33.87 -17.15
N LEU A 186 -37.44 -34.07 -17.73
CA LEU A 186 -38.62 -34.56 -17.03
C LEU A 186 -38.51 -36.08 -16.88
N MET A 187 -38.38 -36.57 -15.65
CA MET A 187 -38.09 -37.99 -15.42
C MET A 187 -39.20 -38.93 -15.92
N LYS A 188 -40.46 -38.48 -15.88
CA LYS A 188 -41.61 -39.24 -16.39
C LYS A 188 -41.50 -39.47 -17.90
N GLU A 189 -41.23 -38.42 -18.66
CA GLU A 189 -41.08 -38.50 -20.12
C GLU A 189 -39.83 -39.30 -20.49
N PHE A 190 -38.70 -39.00 -19.85
CA PHE A 190 -37.44 -39.71 -20.11
C PHE A 190 -37.58 -41.23 -19.89
N THR A 191 -38.27 -41.66 -18.82
CA THR A 191 -38.44 -43.09 -18.54
C THR A 191 -39.44 -43.77 -19.47
N GLN A 192 -40.49 -43.06 -19.91
CA GLN A 192 -41.43 -43.57 -20.91
C GLN A 192 -40.77 -43.78 -22.28
N GLU A 193 -39.95 -42.83 -22.73
CA GLU A 193 -39.26 -42.90 -24.02
C GLU A 193 -38.14 -43.95 -24.08
N ASN A 194 -37.59 -44.34 -22.91
CA ASN A 194 -36.37 -45.15 -22.84
C ASN A 194 -36.55 -46.54 -22.22
N ARG A 195 -37.75 -46.89 -21.74
CA ARG A 195 -38.11 -48.27 -21.37
C ARG A 195 -38.60 -49.01 -22.61
N SER A 196 -38.02 -50.17 -22.93
CA SER A 196 -38.53 -51.09 -23.94
C SER A 196 -39.61 -52.00 -23.35
N ASP A 197 -40.61 -52.37 -24.14
CA ASP A 197 -41.70 -53.27 -23.72
C ASP A 197 -41.27 -54.74 -23.56
N GLU A 198 -40.09 -55.13 -24.05
CA GLU A 198 -39.61 -56.53 -24.04
C GLU A 198 -38.17 -56.66 -23.49
N GLU A 199 -38.02 -57.52 -22.47
CA GLU A 199 -36.80 -58.14 -21.86
C GLU A 199 -36.11 -57.58 -20.58
N LYS A 200 -36.30 -58.36 -19.49
CA LYS A 200 -35.45 -58.60 -18.29
C LYS A 200 -34.94 -57.38 -17.48
N ALA A 201 -35.64 -57.15 -16.38
CA ALA A 201 -35.46 -56.14 -15.31
C ALA A 201 -34.05 -55.86 -14.75
N ILE A 202 -33.05 -56.72 -14.93
CA ILE A 202 -31.70 -56.51 -14.37
C ILE A 202 -30.77 -55.79 -15.38
N THR A 203 -31.00 -55.93 -16.69
CA THR A 203 -30.20 -55.31 -17.75
C THR A 203 -30.67 -53.88 -18.03
N ASP A 204 -31.98 -53.62 -17.90
CA ASP A 204 -32.62 -52.33 -18.16
C ASP A 204 -32.11 -51.19 -17.28
N ASP A 205 -31.97 -51.43 -15.97
CA ASP A 205 -31.60 -50.37 -15.02
C ASP A 205 -30.15 -49.87 -15.25
N LYS A 206 -29.23 -50.74 -15.68
CA LYS A 206 -27.86 -50.32 -16.05
C LYS A 206 -27.84 -49.54 -17.37
N VAL A 207 -28.63 -49.96 -18.35
CA VAL A 207 -28.75 -49.27 -19.65
C VAL A 207 -29.42 -47.92 -19.48
N LEU A 208 -30.55 -47.86 -18.78
CA LEU A 208 -31.30 -46.65 -18.48
C LEU A 208 -30.45 -45.64 -17.69
N ARG A 209 -29.68 -46.11 -16.68
CA ARG A 209 -28.70 -45.26 -15.98
C ARG A 209 -27.66 -44.68 -16.92
N ARG A 210 -27.11 -45.47 -17.85
CA ARG A 210 -26.09 -45.01 -18.80
C ARG A 210 -26.69 -43.95 -19.75
N LYS A 211 -27.86 -44.22 -20.33
CA LYS A 211 -28.59 -43.26 -21.17
C LYS A 211 -28.86 -41.95 -20.42
N LEU A 212 -29.35 -42.03 -19.18
CA LEU A 212 -29.62 -40.83 -18.37
C LEU A 212 -28.33 -40.07 -18.03
N THR A 213 -27.24 -40.79 -17.74
CA THR A 213 -25.93 -40.17 -17.48
C THR A 213 -25.43 -39.43 -18.72
N GLN A 214 -25.58 -40.02 -19.91
CA GLN A 214 -25.22 -39.42 -21.18
C GLN A 214 -26.10 -38.21 -21.51
N GLN A 215 -27.41 -38.28 -21.28
CA GLN A 215 -28.32 -37.14 -21.46
C GLN A 215 -27.95 -35.97 -20.54
N ILE A 216 -27.66 -36.26 -19.26
CA ILE A 216 -27.19 -35.24 -18.30
C ILE A 216 -25.87 -34.63 -18.78
N GLU A 217 -24.93 -35.43 -19.29
CA GLU A 217 -23.67 -34.94 -19.83
C GLU A 217 -23.89 -34.02 -21.04
N THR A 218 -24.69 -34.44 -22.01
CA THR A 218 -25.03 -33.64 -23.20
C THR A 218 -25.67 -32.32 -22.81
N ASN A 219 -26.69 -32.34 -21.94
CA ASN A 219 -27.34 -31.12 -21.47
C ASN A 219 -26.41 -30.23 -20.64
N LEU A 220 -25.44 -30.78 -19.91
CA LEU A 220 -24.43 -29.99 -19.20
C LEU A 220 -23.46 -29.30 -20.16
N LYS A 221 -23.05 -29.97 -21.25
CA LYS A 221 -22.17 -29.38 -22.28
C LYS A 221 -22.83 -28.16 -22.96
N THR A 222 -24.15 -28.16 -23.13
CA THR A 222 -24.86 -27.02 -23.74
C THR A 222 -24.90 -25.78 -22.84
N VAL A 223 -24.75 -25.92 -21.52
CA VAL A 223 -24.84 -24.79 -20.57
C VAL A 223 -23.51 -24.24 -20.09
N ILE A 224 -22.41 -24.96 -20.33
CA ILE A 224 -21.06 -24.49 -20.02
C ILE A 224 -20.31 -24.05 -21.29
N VAL A 225 -19.18 -23.38 -21.10
CA VAL A 225 -18.19 -23.17 -22.16
C VAL A 225 -17.38 -24.46 -22.34
N HIS A 226 -17.85 -25.35 -23.23
CA HIS A 226 -17.19 -26.62 -23.54
C HIS A 226 -16.59 -26.61 -24.95
N LEU A 227 -15.41 -27.21 -25.09
CA LEU A 227 -14.82 -27.55 -26.38
C LEU A 227 -14.69 -29.07 -26.45
N ASP A 228 -15.09 -29.66 -27.57
CA ASP A 228 -14.93 -31.11 -27.80
C ASP A 228 -13.46 -31.48 -27.93
N ASN A 229 -12.65 -30.60 -28.52
CA ASN A 229 -11.19 -30.71 -28.51
C ASN A 229 -10.57 -29.82 -27.41
N ALA A 230 -9.97 -30.45 -26.40
CA ALA A 230 -9.33 -29.75 -25.28
C ALA A 230 -8.09 -28.94 -25.66
N GLU A 231 -7.40 -29.30 -26.74
CA GLU A 231 -6.21 -28.59 -27.20
C GLU A 231 -6.51 -27.18 -27.69
N TRP A 232 -7.79 -26.88 -28.01
CA TRP A 232 -8.22 -25.59 -28.51
C TRP A 232 -8.63 -24.60 -27.41
N ASP A 233 -8.57 -24.97 -26.11
CA ASP A 233 -8.90 -24.03 -25.02
C ASP A 233 -8.04 -22.75 -25.01
N PRO A 234 -6.70 -22.80 -25.27
CA PRO A 234 -5.89 -21.59 -25.38
C PRO A 234 -6.32 -20.68 -26.52
N LEU A 235 -6.78 -21.25 -27.64
CA LEU A 235 -7.25 -20.51 -28.82
C LEU A 235 -8.50 -19.70 -28.51
N LEU A 236 -9.33 -20.16 -27.58
CA LEU A 236 -10.57 -19.49 -27.21
C LEU A 236 -10.31 -18.08 -26.64
N ASP A 237 -9.18 -17.88 -25.94
CA ASP A 237 -8.75 -16.56 -25.45
C ASP A 237 -8.33 -15.63 -26.61
N ASP A 238 -7.63 -16.17 -27.61
CA ASP A 238 -7.16 -15.43 -28.79
C ASP A 238 -8.34 -15.05 -29.70
N LEU A 239 -9.24 -16.00 -29.99
CA LEU A 239 -10.45 -15.77 -30.79
C LEU A 239 -11.40 -14.75 -30.14
N GLU A 240 -11.60 -14.84 -28.82
CA GLU A 240 -12.42 -13.89 -28.09
C GLU A 240 -11.91 -12.45 -28.27
N THR A 241 -10.58 -12.29 -28.24
CA THR A 241 -9.89 -11.02 -28.45
C THR A 241 -10.02 -10.51 -29.89
N LEU A 242 -9.82 -11.40 -30.87
CA LEU A 242 -9.90 -11.06 -32.29
C LEU A 242 -11.31 -10.63 -32.71
N VAL A 243 -12.33 -11.35 -32.23
CA VAL A 243 -13.74 -11.09 -32.52
C VAL A 243 -14.23 -9.79 -31.87
N GLU A 244 -13.74 -9.43 -30.67
CA GLU A 244 -14.12 -8.18 -29.99
C GLU A 244 -13.78 -6.92 -30.80
N HIS A 245 -12.79 -7.00 -31.68
CA HIS A 245 -12.30 -5.86 -32.46
C HIS A 245 -12.68 -5.92 -33.94
N SER A 246 -13.55 -6.85 -34.34
CA SER A 246 -14.12 -6.87 -35.69
C SER A 246 -15.16 -5.74 -35.86
N ARG A 247 -15.33 -5.22 -37.09
CA ARG A 247 -16.19 -4.05 -37.38
C ARG A 247 -17.69 -4.29 -37.16
N HIS A 248 -18.10 -5.53 -36.85
CA HIS A 248 -19.50 -5.92 -36.73
C HIS A 248 -20.07 -5.56 -35.35
N LYS A 249 -20.76 -4.40 -35.25
CA LYS A 249 -21.33 -3.86 -33.99
C LYS A 249 -22.35 -4.78 -33.28
N ALA A 250 -22.90 -5.78 -33.94
CA ALA A 250 -23.89 -6.70 -33.37
C ALA A 250 -23.30 -7.71 -32.37
N SER A 251 -22.05 -8.17 -32.57
CA SER A 251 -21.37 -9.13 -31.69
C SER A 251 -20.91 -8.49 -30.36
N LEU A 252 -20.68 -7.17 -30.36
CA LEU A 252 -20.21 -6.39 -29.21
C LEU A 252 -21.28 -6.12 -28.14
N LYS A 253 -22.58 -6.29 -28.45
CA LYS A 253 -23.66 -6.11 -27.48
C LYS A 253 -23.82 -7.30 -26.52
N VAL A 254 -23.17 -8.42 -26.79
CA VAL A 254 -23.29 -9.67 -26.03
C VAL A 254 -22.27 -9.68 -24.88
N PRO A 255 -22.66 -10.06 -23.64
CA PRO A 255 -21.71 -10.23 -22.54
C PRO A 255 -20.56 -11.18 -22.88
N LYS A 256 -19.37 -10.86 -22.39
CA LYS A 256 -18.10 -11.56 -22.67
C LYS A 256 -18.20 -13.10 -22.59
N LEU A 257 -18.69 -13.63 -21.47
CA LEU A 257 -18.85 -15.08 -21.25
C LEU A 257 -19.80 -15.76 -22.25
N MET A 258 -20.89 -15.09 -22.63
CA MET A 258 -21.83 -15.61 -23.62
C MET A 258 -21.23 -15.60 -25.02
N ARG A 259 -20.48 -14.55 -25.37
CA ARG A 259 -19.74 -14.48 -26.62
C ARG A 259 -18.71 -15.61 -26.71
N ARG A 260 -17.96 -15.83 -25.62
CA ARG A 260 -17.00 -16.92 -25.50
C ARG A 260 -17.65 -18.29 -25.72
N LYS A 261 -18.81 -18.54 -25.11
CA LYS A 261 -19.57 -19.77 -25.37
C LYS A 261 -19.93 -19.91 -26.84
N ARG A 262 -20.44 -18.84 -27.48
CA ARG A 262 -20.80 -18.89 -28.92
C ARG A 262 -19.61 -19.25 -29.80
N ILE A 263 -18.41 -18.73 -29.47
CA ILE A 263 -17.18 -19.10 -30.18
C ILE A 263 -16.88 -20.58 -29.97
N ALA A 264 -16.98 -21.08 -28.74
CA ALA A 264 -16.76 -22.50 -28.46
C ALA A 264 -17.78 -23.41 -29.18
N ASP A 265 -19.06 -23.04 -29.19
CA ASP A 265 -20.11 -23.79 -29.90
C ASP A 265 -19.86 -23.80 -31.42
N ALA A 266 -19.44 -22.66 -31.99
CA ALA A 266 -19.06 -22.58 -33.41
C ALA A 266 -17.85 -23.46 -33.73
N LEU A 267 -16.82 -23.44 -32.88
CA LEU A 267 -15.65 -24.31 -33.05
C LEU A 267 -16.02 -25.79 -32.99
N ASN A 268 -16.89 -26.18 -32.06
CA ASN A 268 -17.37 -27.56 -31.97
C ASN A 268 -18.16 -27.97 -33.22
N TYR A 269 -18.99 -27.07 -33.76
CA TYR A 269 -19.71 -27.30 -35.00
C TYR A 269 -18.75 -27.55 -36.16
N PHE A 270 -17.79 -26.65 -36.41
CA PHE A 270 -16.83 -26.82 -37.49
C PHE A 270 -15.91 -28.03 -37.25
N TYR A 271 -15.58 -28.36 -36.01
CA TYR A 271 -14.81 -29.56 -35.70
C TYR A 271 -15.54 -30.86 -36.06
N ARG A 272 -16.86 -30.92 -35.84
CA ARG A 272 -17.67 -32.12 -36.12
C ARG A 272 -18.05 -32.25 -37.59
N GLU A 273 -18.45 -31.15 -38.22
CA GLU A 273 -19.06 -31.16 -39.56
C GLU A 273 -18.03 -30.82 -40.67
N GLU A 274 -17.00 -30.01 -40.38
CA GLU A 274 -16.04 -29.47 -41.37
C GLU A 274 -14.61 -29.42 -40.82
N ALA A 275 -14.09 -30.58 -40.42
CA ALA A 275 -12.84 -30.67 -39.66
C ALA A 275 -11.65 -29.99 -40.35
N GLU A 276 -11.52 -30.12 -41.68
CA GLU A 276 -10.44 -29.52 -42.47
C GLU A 276 -10.45 -27.97 -42.36
N THR A 277 -11.62 -27.37 -42.58
CA THR A 277 -11.85 -25.92 -42.47
C THR A 277 -11.60 -25.41 -41.04
N GLY A 278 -12.07 -26.15 -40.03
CA GLY A 278 -11.81 -25.83 -38.63
C GLY A 278 -10.32 -25.83 -38.30
N THR A 279 -9.58 -26.86 -38.73
CA THR A 279 -8.13 -26.97 -38.48
C THR A 279 -7.30 -25.92 -39.22
N GLU A 280 -7.72 -25.49 -40.41
CA GLU A 280 -7.03 -24.44 -41.16
C GLU A 280 -7.11 -23.09 -40.43
N VAL A 281 -8.31 -22.68 -40.00
CA VAL A 281 -8.52 -21.42 -39.27
C VAL A 281 -7.75 -21.41 -37.95
N VAL A 282 -7.77 -22.53 -37.22
CA VAL A 282 -7.00 -22.71 -35.99
C VAL A 282 -5.50 -22.52 -36.26
N SER A 283 -4.98 -23.15 -37.30
CA SER A 283 -3.57 -23.07 -37.69
C SER A 283 -3.15 -21.67 -38.11
N GLN A 284 -3.98 -20.96 -38.88
CA GLN A 284 -3.75 -19.56 -39.27
C GLN A 284 -3.62 -18.65 -38.03
N ILE A 285 -4.52 -18.79 -37.06
CA ILE A 285 -4.50 -17.98 -35.82
C ILE A 285 -3.31 -18.33 -34.94
N GLN A 286 -2.97 -19.61 -34.79
CA GLN A 286 -1.80 -20.04 -34.03
C GLN A 286 -0.49 -19.50 -34.64
N ASN A 287 -0.37 -19.55 -35.97
CA ASN A 287 0.77 -18.98 -36.69
C ASN A 287 0.86 -17.46 -36.49
N TYR A 288 -0.28 -16.76 -36.55
CA TYR A 288 -0.33 -15.34 -36.26
C TYR A 288 0.08 -15.02 -34.82
N HIS A 289 -0.40 -15.79 -33.84
CA HIS A 289 -0.01 -15.65 -32.44
C HIS A 289 1.49 -15.80 -32.24
N HIS A 290 2.10 -16.79 -32.87
CA HIS A 290 3.54 -17.02 -32.83
C HIS A 290 4.31 -15.80 -33.38
N LYS A 291 3.90 -15.26 -34.53
CA LYS A 291 4.51 -14.05 -35.12
C LYS A 291 4.36 -12.81 -34.22
N VAL A 292 3.19 -12.63 -33.61
CA VAL A 292 2.91 -11.51 -32.69
C VAL A 292 3.78 -11.60 -31.43
N ARG A 293 3.87 -12.80 -30.82
CA ARG A 293 4.75 -13.04 -29.66
C ARG A 293 6.23 -12.87 -30.01
N ALA A 294 6.66 -13.31 -31.20
CA ALA A 294 8.04 -13.10 -31.67
C ALA A 294 8.39 -11.61 -31.81
N ALA A 295 7.39 -10.75 -32.07
CA ALA A 295 7.54 -9.30 -32.05
C ALA A 295 7.49 -8.69 -30.62
N GLY A 296 7.32 -9.52 -29.58
CA GLY A 296 7.13 -9.12 -28.20
C GLY A 296 5.71 -8.63 -27.88
N LEU A 297 4.80 -8.65 -28.84
CA LEU A 297 3.44 -8.13 -28.69
C LEU A 297 2.48 -9.24 -28.24
N ILE A 298 1.27 -8.82 -27.86
CA ILE A 298 0.13 -9.71 -27.56
C ILE A 298 -0.97 -9.40 -28.59
N ILE A 299 -1.78 -10.40 -28.98
CA ILE A 299 -2.83 -10.23 -30.00
C ILE A 299 -3.81 -9.09 -29.66
N ASP A 300 -4.07 -8.86 -28.37
CA ASP A 300 -4.95 -7.79 -27.87
C ASP A 300 -4.25 -6.41 -27.80
N ASP A 301 -3.01 -6.27 -28.28
CA ASP A 301 -2.29 -5.03 -28.06
C ASP A 301 -2.95 -3.87 -28.84
N PRO A 302 -3.30 -2.74 -28.18
CA PRO A 302 -3.89 -1.58 -28.85
C PRO A 302 -3.06 -1.06 -30.04
N ILE A 303 -1.74 -1.30 -30.05
CA ILE A 303 -0.86 -0.97 -31.17
C ILE A 303 -1.23 -1.72 -32.44
N LEU A 304 -1.71 -2.96 -32.36
CA LEU A 304 -2.14 -3.73 -33.53
C LEU A 304 -3.49 -3.24 -34.07
N GLN A 305 -4.28 -2.56 -33.25
CA GLN A 305 -5.70 -2.28 -33.54
C GLN A 305 -6.00 -0.82 -33.91
N ARG A 306 -5.18 0.13 -33.46
CA ARG A 306 -5.46 1.58 -33.58
C ARG A 306 -4.45 2.30 -34.49
N SER A 307 -4.87 3.46 -35.01
CA SER A 307 -3.98 4.38 -35.71
C SER A 307 -2.91 4.93 -34.77
N THR A 308 -1.74 5.25 -35.31
CA THR A 308 -0.54 5.62 -34.54
C THR A 308 -0.79 6.74 -33.52
N LEU A 309 -1.56 7.77 -33.89
CA LEU A 309 -1.92 8.89 -33.01
C LEU A 309 -2.77 8.50 -31.79
N LYS A 310 -3.83 7.70 -31.99
CA LYS A 310 -4.70 7.26 -30.87
C LYS A 310 -3.95 6.33 -29.92
N THR A 311 -3.02 5.55 -30.43
CA THR A 311 -2.19 4.68 -29.61
C THR A 311 -1.25 5.48 -28.71
N THR A 312 -0.60 6.52 -29.24
CA THR A 312 0.26 7.42 -28.45
C THR A 312 -0.50 8.05 -27.29
N PHE A 313 -1.70 8.58 -27.52
CA PHE A 313 -2.52 9.16 -26.45
C PHE A 313 -2.97 8.11 -25.42
N THR A 314 -3.27 6.89 -25.87
CA THR A 314 -3.63 5.77 -24.98
C THR A 314 -2.45 5.39 -24.08
N ILE A 315 -1.23 5.34 -24.63
CA ILE A 315 0.00 5.06 -23.88
C ILE A 315 0.28 6.18 -22.87
N LEU A 316 0.16 7.45 -23.29
CA LEU A 316 0.34 8.60 -22.41
C LEU A 316 -0.64 8.56 -21.23
N PHE A 317 -1.92 8.26 -21.49
CA PHE A 317 -2.92 8.14 -20.44
C PHE A 317 -2.60 7.01 -19.45
N LYS A 318 -2.10 5.86 -19.92
CA LYS A 318 -1.64 4.77 -19.03
C LYS A 318 -0.51 5.25 -18.11
N PHE A 319 0.47 5.99 -18.63
CA PHE A 319 1.55 6.58 -17.83
C PHE A 319 1.03 7.56 -16.78
N VAL A 320 0.18 8.51 -17.18
CA VAL A 320 -0.42 9.48 -16.26
C VAL A 320 -1.22 8.76 -15.17
N HIS A 321 -1.99 7.73 -15.53
CA HIS A 321 -2.72 6.90 -14.56
C HIS A 321 -1.77 6.19 -13.57
N LEU A 322 -0.65 5.63 -14.05
CA LEU A 322 0.35 5.02 -13.18
C LEU A 322 0.94 6.03 -12.19
N ILE A 323 1.21 7.26 -12.63
CA ILE A 323 1.79 8.32 -11.78
C ILE A 323 0.78 8.79 -10.73
N ILE A 324 -0.44 9.14 -11.16
CA ILE A 324 -1.49 9.68 -10.27
C ILE A 324 -1.81 8.71 -9.13
N TRP A 325 -1.92 7.41 -9.45
CA TRP A 325 -2.34 6.41 -8.47
C TRP A 325 -1.20 5.77 -7.69
N PHE A 326 0.06 6.07 -8.01
CA PHE A 326 1.22 5.49 -7.34
C PHE A 326 1.24 5.80 -5.84
N ILE A 327 1.14 7.08 -5.46
CA ILE A 327 1.22 7.49 -4.05
C ILE A 327 0.08 6.87 -3.22
N PRO A 328 -1.21 6.98 -3.62
CA PRO A 328 -2.29 6.32 -2.88
C PRO A 328 -2.15 4.79 -2.81
N ALA A 329 -1.66 4.15 -3.89
CA ALA A 329 -1.41 2.71 -3.88
C ALA A 329 -0.27 2.33 -2.95
N LEU A 330 0.81 3.11 -2.91
CA LEU A 330 1.94 2.89 -2.03
C LEU A 330 1.52 3.01 -0.56
N LEU A 331 0.82 4.08 -0.19
CA LEU A 331 0.26 4.27 1.15
C LEU A 331 -0.67 3.12 1.54
N GLY A 332 -1.52 2.69 0.60
CA GLY A 332 -2.40 1.54 0.80
C GLY A 332 -1.68 0.23 1.01
N THR A 333 -0.53 0.06 0.36
CA THR A 333 0.33 -1.10 0.51
C THR A 333 1.00 -1.09 1.87
N LEU A 334 1.69 0.01 2.22
CA LEU A 334 2.37 0.15 3.50
C LEU A 334 1.39 -0.01 4.67
N GLY A 335 0.22 0.62 4.59
CA GLY A 335 -0.80 0.54 5.63
C GLY A 335 -1.47 -0.83 5.78
N ASN A 336 -1.36 -1.72 4.78
CA ASN A 336 -2.03 -3.03 4.78
C ASN A 336 -1.10 -4.21 4.52
N ILE A 337 0.22 -4.02 4.43
CA ILE A 337 1.18 -5.08 4.11
C ILE A 337 1.26 -6.12 5.24
N VAL A 338 1.23 -5.66 6.49
CA VAL A 338 1.28 -6.52 7.67
C VAL A 338 0.08 -7.48 7.70
N PRO A 339 -1.18 -7.02 7.71
CA PRO A 339 -2.32 -7.94 7.71
C PRO A 339 -2.37 -8.78 6.42
N PHE A 340 -1.89 -8.25 5.28
CA PHE A 340 -1.82 -9.01 4.02
C PHE A 340 -0.85 -10.20 4.10
N VAL A 341 0.37 -9.98 4.58
CA VAL A 341 1.41 -11.02 4.71
C VAL A 341 1.00 -12.07 5.72
N ILE A 342 0.50 -11.66 6.90
CA ILE A 342 0.02 -12.58 7.93
C ILE A 342 -1.13 -13.43 7.38
N THR A 343 -2.11 -12.79 6.73
CA THR A 343 -3.24 -13.52 6.10
C THR A 343 -2.73 -14.54 5.10
N ARG A 344 -1.75 -14.19 4.25
CA ARG A 344 -1.20 -15.09 3.24
C ARG A 344 -0.44 -16.26 3.86
N ALA A 345 0.36 -16.01 4.91
CA ALA A 345 1.14 -17.03 5.60
C ALA A 345 0.27 -18.02 6.38
N ILE A 346 -0.80 -17.54 7.02
CA ILE A 346 -1.75 -18.41 7.72
C ILE A 346 -2.65 -19.15 6.72
N ALA A 347 -3.18 -18.45 5.72
CA ALA A 347 -4.06 -19.06 4.74
C ALA A 347 -3.38 -20.16 3.92
N SER A 348 -2.06 -20.06 3.65
CA SER A 348 -1.31 -21.13 2.98
C SER A 348 -1.13 -22.36 3.85
N LYS A 349 -0.95 -22.21 5.17
CA LYS A 349 -0.82 -23.32 6.13
C LYS A 349 -2.16 -24.01 6.44
N VAL A 350 -3.26 -23.24 6.44
CA VAL A 350 -4.62 -23.76 6.64
C VAL A 350 -5.14 -24.50 5.41
N GLN A 351 -4.51 -24.32 4.25
CA GLN A 351 -4.88 -24.94 2.99
C GLN A 351 -4.48 -26.43 2.98
N GLN A 352 -5.28 -27.28 3.61
CA GLN A 352 -5.11 -28.74 3.52
C GLN A 352 -5.28 -29.23 2.08
N GLU A 353 -4.46 -30.22 1.68
CA GLU A 353 -4.57 -30.92 0.40
C GLU A 353 -6.01 -31.36 0.14
N GLY A 354 -6.64 -30.76 -0.88
CA GLY A 354 -8.00 -31.09 -1.28
C GLY A 354 -9.09 -30.04 -0.94
N LEU A 355 -8.78 -28.93 -0.26
CA LEU A 355 -9.65 -27.76 -0.16
C LEU A 355 -9.28 -26.71 -1.21
N LYS A 356 -9.83 -26.86 -2.42
CA LYS A 356 -9.64 -25.94 -3.56
C LYS A 356 -10.47 -24.65 -3.42
N THR A 357 -10.38 -23.94 -2.29
CA THR A 357 -11.01 -22.61 -2.15
C THR A 357 -10.09 -21.63 -1.43
N THR A 358 -9.05 -21.20 -2.15
CA THR A 358 -8.13 -20.13 -1.73
C THR A 358 -8.87 -18.86 -1.32
N ALA A 359 -9.96 -18.51 -2.02
CA ALA A 359 -10.73 -17.30 -1.74
C ALA A 359 -11.44 -17.34 -0.38
N LEU A 360 -12.09 -18.47 -0.03
CA LEU A 360 -12.88 -18.55 1.20
C LEU A 360 -12.00 -18.71 2.44
N ALA A 361 -10.88 -19.44 2.33
CA ALA A 361 -9.86 -19.50 3.36
C ALA A 361 -9.23 -18.12 3.62
N ARG A 362 -8.89 -17.37 2.56
CA ARG A 362 -8.35 -16.00 2.68
C ARG A 362 -9.36 -15.01 3.26
N ILE A 363 -10.65 -15.12 2.92
CA ILE A 363 -11.69 -14.27 3.53
C ILE A 363 -11.89 -14.62 5.00
N GLY A 364 -11.98 -15.92 5.33
CA GLY A 364 -12.21 -16.39 6.69
C GLY A 364 -11.06 -16.06 7.65
N VAL A 365 -9.82 -16.22 7.19
CA VAL A 365 -8.61 -15.88 7.97
C VAL A 365 -8.33 -14.38 7.94
N GLY A 366 -8.52 -13.73 6.78
CA GLY A 366 -8.17 -12.33 6.59
C GLY A 366 -9.10 -11.36 7.33
N LEU A 367 -10.41 -11.60 7.35
CA LEU A 367 -11.35 -10.65 7.96
C LEU A 367 -11.02 -10.36 9.45
N PRO A 368 -10.80 -11.36 10.32
CA PRO A 368 -10.38 -11.10 11.70
C PRO A 368 -9.05 -10.35 11.80
N ILE A 369 -8.05 -10.73 11.00
CA ILE A 369 -6.70 -10.12 11.02
C ILE A 369 -6.77 -8.63 10.66
N TYR A 370 -7.50 -8.29 9.60
CA TYR A 370 -7.67 -6.90 9.18
C TYR A 370 -8.46 -6.06 10.19
N LEU A 371 -9.49 -6.64 10.84
CA LEU A 371 -10.24 -5.95 11.89
C LEU A 371 -9.37 -5.65 13.11
N LEU A 372 -8.55 -6.62 13.56
CA LEU A 372 -7.60 -6.42 14.66
C LEU A 372 -6.54 -5.39 14.29
N TRP A 373 -6.05 -5.41 13.05
CA TRP A 373 -5.08 -4.44 12.55
C TRP A 373 -5.62 -3.00 12.56
N TYR A 374 -6.84 -2.78 12.07
CA TYR A 374 -7.45 -1.44 12.09
C TYR A 374 -7.82 -0.99 13.51
N ALA A 375 -8.17 -1.91 14.41
CA ALA A 375 -8.35 -1.59 15.83
C ALA A 375 -7.03 -1.16 16.49
N LEU A 376 -5.92 -1.83 16.15
CA LEU A 376 -4.59 -1.46 16.65
C LEU A 376 -4.18 -0.06 16.16
N ILE A 377 -4.37 0.24 14.88
CA ILE A 377 -4.09 1.58 14.33
C ILE A 377 -5.00 2.65 14.96
N ALA A 378 -6.29 2.31 15.16
CA ALA A 378 -7.20 3.23 15.85
C ALA A 378 -6.70 3.57 17.26
N TYR A 379 -6.23 2.55 17.99
CA TYR A 379 -5.72 2.69 19.35
C TYR A 379 -4.42 3.52 19.38
N THR A 380 -3.47 3.29 18.47
CA THR A 380 -2.24 4.09 18.43
C THR A 380 -2.53 5.56 18.11
N VAL A 381 -3.41 5.84 17.14
CA VAL A 381 -3.82 7.23 16.83
C VAL A 381 -4.51 7.87 18.04
N TRP A 382 -5.35 7.13 18.77
CA TRP A 382 -5.98 7.63 20.00
C TRP A 382 -4.94 8.00 21.06
N MET A 383 -3.97 7.13 21.33
CA MET A 383 -2.96 7.36 22.38
C MET A 383 -2.10 8.58 22.10
N GLU A 384 -1.76 8.82 20.83
CA GLU A 384 -0.88 9.94 20.44
C GLU A 384 -1.62 11.28 20.33
N THR A 385 -2.91 11.25 19.97
CA THR A 385 -3.61 12.49 19.60
C THR A 385 -4.82 12.83 20.47
N ALA A 386 -5.42 11.83 21.15
CA ALA A 386 -6.69 11.95 21.85
C ALA A 386 -7.84 12.53 21.00
N GLN A 387 -7.72 12.50 19.66
CA GLN A 387 -8.69 13.07 18.73
C GLN A 387 -9.49 11.95 18.04
N PRO A 388 -10.80 11.78 18.33
CA PRO A 388 -11.60 10.69 17.75
C PRO A 388 -11.83 10.86 16.24
N VAL A 389 -11.77 12.10 15.73
CA VAL A 389 -11.93 12.36 14.31
C VAL A 389 -10.75 11.82 13.50
N LEU A 390 -9.53 11.93 14.04
CA LEU A 390 -8.33 11.48 13.35
C LEU A 390 -8.30 9.96 13.19
N ILE A 391 -8.82 9.21 14.16
CA ILE A 391 -9.03 7.76 14.06
C ILE A 391 -9.92 7.42 12.86
N THR A 392 -11.05 8.10 12.75
CA THR A 392 -12.05 7.85 11.71
C THR A 392 -11.50 8.15 10.32
N VAL A 393 -10.83 9.30 10.17
CA VAL A 393 -10.18 9.70 8.91
C VAL A 393 -9.06 8.72 8.53
N THR A 394 -8.21 8.35 9.49
CA THR A 394 -7.06 7.44 9.24
C THR A 394 -7.54 6.07 8.78
N ASN A 395 -8.50 5.46 9.48
CA ASN A 395 -9.04 4.15 9.09
C ASN A 395 -9.78 4.20 7.74
N PHE A 396 -10.51 5.29 7.45
CA PHE A 396 -11.16 5.46 6.16
C PHE A 396 -10.12 5.55 5.02
N LEU A 397 -9.07 6.35 5.20
CA LEU A 397 -8.00 6.50 4.21
C LEU A 397 -7.22 5.18 4.02
N LEU A 398 -6.97 4.42 5.08
CA LEU A 398 -6.31 3.10 5.02
C LEU A 398 -7.15 2.08 4.24
N LEU A 399 -8.46 2.06 4.46
CA LEU A 399 -9.37 1.20 3.71
C LEU A 399 -9.40 1.59 2.23
N LEU A 400 -9.54 2.89 1.94
CA LEU A 400 -9.61 3.41 0.57
C LEU A 400 -8.31 3.14 -0.20
N SER A 401 -7.17 3.54 0.38
CA SER A 401 -5.84 3.33 -0.20
C SER A 401 -5.53 1.84 -0.39
N GLY A 402 -5.91 0.97 0.56
CA GLY A 402 -5.78 -0.48 0.42
C GLY A 402 -6.54 -1.04 -0.80
N THR A 403 -7.76 -0.55 -1.07
CA THR A 403 -8.50 -0.95 -2.29
C THR A 403 -7.88 -0.42 -3.58
N ILE A 404 -7.23 0.75 -3.53
CA ILE A 404 -6.47 1.30 -4.66
C ILE A 404 -5.25 0.42 -4.92
N SER A 405 -4.46 0.09 -3.89
CA SER A 405 -3.28 -0.78 -3.96
C SER A 405 -3.59 -2.12 -4.65
N LEU A 406 -4.67 -2.80 -4.23
CA LEU A 406 -5.08 -4.09 -4.79
C LEU A 406 -5.42 -4.03 -6.29
N LYS A 407 -5.82 -2.86 -6.81
CA LYS A 407 -6.07 -2.66 -8.25
C LYS A 407 -4.84 -2.16 -8.98
N TYR A 408 -4.05 -1.30 -8.34
CA TYR A 408 -2.91 -0.61 -8.91
C TYR A 408 -1.77 -1.56 -9.26
N TRP A 409 -1.30 -2.40 -8.32
CA TRP A 409 -0.12 -3.23 -8.59
C TRP A 409 -0.31 -4.24 -9.73
N PRO A 410 -1.44 -4.97 -9.82
CA PRO A 410 -1.69 -5.83 -10.97
C PRO A 410 -1.80 -5.04 -12.27
N TYR A 411 -2.36 -3.82 -12.24
CA TYR A 411 -2.41 -2.94 -13.40
C TYR A 411 -1.01 -2.44 -13.79
N CYS A 412 -0.19 -2.06 -12.81
CA CYS A 412 1.17 -1.56 -12.99
C CYS A 412 2.07 -2.62 -13.61
N VAL A 413 2.15 -3.82 -13.02
CA VAL A 413 2.93 -4.94 -13.58
C VAL A 413 2.49 -5.27 -15.00
N LYS A 414 1.18 -5.42 -15.23
CA LYS A 414 0.66 -5.70 -16.58
C LYS A 414 1.02 -4.59 -17.56
N THR A 415 0.87 -3.33 -17.16
CA THR A 415 1.11 -2.18 -18.01
C THR A 415 2.59 -2.01 -18.32
N MET A 416 3.48 -2.08 -17.34
CA MET A 416 4.93 -1.92 -17.54
C MET A 416 5.50 -3.00 -18.47
N VAL A 417 5.11 -4.26 -18.28
CA VAL A 417 5.53 -5.36 -19.16
C VAL A 417 5.08 -5.10 -20.60
N HIS A 418 3.80 -4.76 -20.82
CA HIS A 418 3.29 -4.53 -22.18
C HIS A 418 3.89 -3.28 -22.81
N LEU A 419 4.10 -2.22 -22.03
CA LEU A 419 4.57 -0.92 -22.50
C LEU A 419 5.99 -0.97 -23.08
N GLY A 420 6.88 -1.75 -22.46
CA GLY A 420 8.23 -1.97 -22.99
C GLY A 420 8.24 -2.64 -24.37
N HIS A 421 7.37 -3.64 -24.56
CA HIS A 421 7.22 -4.29 -25.86
C HIS A 421 6.53 -3.40 -26.90
N GLN A 422 5.53 -2.63 -26.48
CA GLN A 422 4.82 -1.66 -27.31
C GLN A 422 5.77 -0.61 -27.89
N LEU A 423 6.67 -0.06 -27.06
CA LEU A 423 7.68 0.90 -27.47
C LEU A 423 8.68 0.30 -28.48
N ARG A 424 9.19 -0.92 -28.23
CA ARG A 424 10.09 -1.62 -29.16
C ARG A 424 9.42 -1.92 -30.51
N ALA A 425 8.14 -2.29 -30.52
CA ALA A 425 7.40 -2.54 -31.75
C ALA A 425 7.15 -1.25 -32.55
N CYS A 426 6.91 -0.11 -31.87
CA CYS A 426 6.81 1.20 -32.53
C CYS A 426 8.09 1.61 -33.27
N LEU A 427 9.27 1.17 -32.80
CA LEU A 427 10.55 1.39 -33.48
C LEU A 427 10.69 0.51 -34.75
N ARG A 428 10.01 -0.64 -34.81
CA ARG A 428 10.03 -1.58 -35.95
C ARG A 428 8.81 -1.42 -36.87
N LYS A 429 8.66 -0.24 -37.48
CA LYS A 429 7.46 0.13 -38.28
C LYS A 429 7.08 -0.87 -39.39
N GLY A 430 8.04 -1.50 -40.06
CA GLY A 430 7.79 -2.47 -41.15
C GLY A 430 7.11 -3.76 -40.68
N VAL A 431 7.62 -4.37 -39.60
CA VAL A 431 7.04 -5.58 -38.98
C VAL A 431 5.62 -5.29 -38.50
N LEU A 432 5.42 -4.15 -37.85
CA LEU A 432 4.11 -3.74 -37.34
C LEU A 432 3.07 -3.56 -38.47
N LYS A 433 3.46 -2.97 -39.61
CA LYS A 433 2.57 -2.82 -40.77
C LYS A 433 2.12 -4.19 -41.31
N LYS A 434 3.03 -5.16 -41.40
CA LYS A 434 2.73 -6.53 -41.84
C LYS A 434 1.77 -7.25 -40.88
N LEU A 435 2.06 -7.20 -39.58
CA LEU A 435 1.20 -7.79 -38.54
C LEU A 435 -0.20 -7.19 -38.50
N ARG A 436 -0.33 -5.89 -38.80
CA ARG A 436 -1.65 -5.23 -38.90
C ARG A 436 -2.44 -5.68 -40.13
N ALA A 437 -1.78 -5.89 -41.27
CA ALA A 437 -2.44 -6.37 -42.48
C ALA A 437 -2.96 -7.81 -42.29
N GLU A 438 -2.11 -8.71 -41.78
CA GLU A 438 -2.46 -10.10 -41.48
C GLU A 438 -3.60 -10.20 -40.43
N LEU A 439 -3.63 -9.28 -39.45
CA LEU A 439 -4.73 -9.19 -38.48
C LEU A 439 -6.08 -8.84 -39.10
N VAL A 440 -6.09 -7.96 -40.11
CA VAL A 440 -7.32 -7.57 -40.80
C VAL A 440 -7.88 -8.75 -41.58
N GLU A 441 -7.02 -9.46 -42.30
CA GLU A 441 -7.37 -10.67 -43.06
C GLU A 441 -7.99 -11.75 -42.16
N ILE A 442 -7.31 -12.11 -41.06
CA ILE A 442 -7.83 -13.10 -40.09
C ILE A 442 -9.20 -12.68 -39.54
N ARG A 443 -9.41 -11.38 -39.28
CA ARG A 443 -10.70 -10.89 -38.78
C ARG A 443 -11.81 -10.99 -39.81
N GLU A 444 -11.52 -10.72 -41.08
CA GLU A 444 -12.49 -10.86 -42.16
C GLU A 444 -12.92 -12.33 -42.31
N THR A 445 -11.96 -13.25 -42.30
CA THR A 445 -12.20 -14.69 -42.28
C THR A 445 -13.06 -15.10 -41.08
N LEU A 446 -12.73 -14.66 -39.87
CA LEU A 446 -13.51 -14.95 -38.67
C LEU A 446 -14.95 -14.40 -38.72
N VAL A 447 -15.15 -13.24 -39.33
CA VAL A 447 -16.50 -12.67 -39.51
C VAL A 447 -17.32 -13.54 -40.46
N GLN A 448 -16.74 -14.00 -41.57
CA GLN A 448 -17.42 -14.90 -42.51
C GLN A 448 -17.88 -16.20 -41.83
N TYR A 449 -16.99 -16.85 -41.06
CA TYR A 449 -17.37 -18.05 -40.30
C TYR A 449 -18.42 -17.77 -39.23
N ALA A 450 -18.33 -16.63 -38.54
CA ALA A 450 -19.31 -16.25 -37.54
C ALA A 450 -20.69 -15.95 -38.15
N GLU A 451 -20.75 -15.37 -39.34
CA GLU A 451 -22.00 -15.13 -40.08
C GLU A 451 -22.62 -16.45 -40.55
N ARG A 452 -21.80 -17.34 -41.14
CA ARG A 452 -22.23 -18.67 -41.57
C ARG A 452 -22.78 -19.51 -40.41
N TYR A 453 -22.12 -19.51 -39.26
CA TYR A 453 -22.64 -20.18 -38.07
C TYR A 453 -23.91 -19.52 -37.51
N ALA A 454 -24.04 -18.19 -37.63
CA ALA A 454 -25.22 -17.47 -37.16
C ALA A 454 -26.48 -17.71 -38.01
N GLU A 455 -26.34 -18.15 -39.26
CA GLU A 455 -27.46 -18.60 -40.10
C GLU A 455 -28.03 -19.94 -39.62
N LEU A 456 -27.17 -20.80 -39.06
CA LEU A 456 -27.55 -22.13 -38.56
C LEU A 456 -28.18 -22.08 -37.16
N VAL A 457 -27.77 -21.12 -36.33
CA VAL A 457 -28.25 -20.97 -34.94
C VAL A 457 -28.81 -19.56 -34.73
N PRO A 458 -30.15 -19.38 -34.68
CA PRO A 458 -30.76 -18.07 -34.56
C PRO A 458 -30.36 -17.35 -33.28
N ARG A 459 -30.16 -16.03 -33.38
CA ARG A 459 -29.67 -15.18 -32.28
C ARG A 459 -30.78 -14.93 -31.25
N PRO A 460 -30.66 -15.37 -29.98
CA PRO A 460 -31.49 -14.80 -28.92
C PRO A 460 -31.06 -13.35 -28.67
N ASN A 461 -32.02 -12.43 -28.68
CA ASN A 461 -31.80 -11.02 -28.38
C ASN A 461 -31.21 -10.86 -26.97
N PRO A 462 -30.09 -10.12 -26.79
CA PRO A 462 -29.59 -9.85 -25.45
C PRO A 462 -30.56 -8.92 -24.71
N PRO A 463 -30.87 -9.16 -23.42
CA PRO A 463 -31.66 -8.23 -22.63
C PRO A 463 -30.94 -6.88 -22.53
N SER A 464 -31.66 -5.81 -22.87
CA SER A 464 -31.15 -4.43 -22.87
C SER A 464 -30.97 -3.92 -21.44
N ILE A 465 -29.77 -4.10 -20.87
CA ILE A 465 -29.46 -3.54 -19.55
C ILE A 465 -29.04 -2.07 -19.74
N ARG A 466 -29.89 -1.14 -19.29
CA ARG A 466 -29.66 0.31 -19.39
C ARG A 466 -28.41 0.76 -18.59
N PRO A 467 -27.58 1.69 -19.10
CA PRO A 467 -26.34 2.16 -18.44
C PRO A 467 -26.55 3.13 -17.26
N MET A 468 -27.77 3.33 -16.79
CA MET A 468 -28.13 4.46 -15.92
C MET A 468 -27.62 4.31 -14.47
N VAL A 469 -27.23 3.10 -14.04
CA VAL A 469 -26.80 2.83 -12.66
C VAL A 469 -25.33 3.23 -12.40
N MET A 470 -24.50 3.36 -13.44
CA MET A 470 -23.08 3.70 -13.26
C MET A 470 -22.86 5.19 -12.98
N LEU A 471 -23.70 6.06 -13.55
CA LEU A 471 -23.58 7.51 -13.38
C LEU A 471 -23.93 7.96 -11.95
N PHE A 472 -24.86 7.25 -11.30
CA PHE A 472 -25.30 7.54 -9.93
C PHE A 472 -24.26 7.14 -8.86
N ALA A 473 -23.44 6.11 -9.13
CA ALA A 473 -22.40 5.67 -8.19
C ALA A 473 -21.17 6.60 -8.19
N THR A 474 -20.88 7.21 -9.33
CA THR A 474 -19.76 8.17 -9.46
C THR A 474 -20.08 9.51 -8.81
N THR A 475 -21.32 10.01 -8.91
CA THR A 475 -21.72 11.28 -8.28
C THR A 475 -21.73 11.19 -6.75
N ILE A 476 -22.19 10.09 -6.17
CA ILE A 476 -22.20 9.89 -4.71
C ILE A 476 -20.77 9.77 -4.15
N SER A 477 -19.85 9.14 -4.89
CA SER A 477 -18.45 9.01 -4.46
C SER A 477 -17.71 10.35 -4.47
N SER A 478 -17.99 11.21 -5.45
CA SER A 478 -17.44 12.57 -5.52
C SER A 478 -17.99 13.47 -4.43
N LEU A 479 -19.28 13.34 -4.10
CA LEU A 479 -19.91 14.11 -3.01
C LEU A 479 -19.30 13.74 -1.65
N ALA A 480 -19.08 12.45 -1.39
CA ALA A 480 -18.47 11.99 -0.14
C ALA A 480 -17.02 12.49 0.02
N LEU A 481 -16.25 12.58 -1.07
CA LEU A 481 -14.88 13.09 -1.04
C LEU A 481 -14.84 14.60 -0.70
N LEU A 482 -15.79 15.36 -1.26
CA LEU A 482 -15.96 16.79 -0.97
C LEU A 482 -16.39 17.03 0.49
N SER A 483 -17.25 16.19 1.05
CA SER A 483 -17.64 16.27 2.47
C SER A 483 -16.46 16.01 3.40
N VAL A 484 -15.60 15.03 3.09
CA VAL A 484 -14.42 14.74 3.89
C VAL A 484 -13.39 15.87 3.81
N ALA A 485 -13.17 16.45 2.63
CA ALA A 485 -12.27 17.60 2.46
C ALA A 485 -12.78 18.85 3.21
N PHE A 486 -14.09 19.08 3.22
CA PHE A 486 -14.72 20.19 3.95
C PHE A 486 -14.61 20.04 5.46
N ILE A 487 -14.82 18.82 5.99
CA ILE A 487 -14.64 18.51 7.41
C ILE A 487 -13.17 18.66 7.81
N PHE A 488 -12.23 18.25 6.95
CA PHE A 488 -10.79 18.38 7.19
C PHE A 488 -10.34 19.86 7.22
N TYR A 489 -10.87 20.70 6.33
CA TYR A 489 -10.67 22.14 6.34
C TYR A 489 -11.20 22.81 7.61
N MET A 490 -12.40 22.43 8.05
CA MET A 490 -13.00 22.92 9.30
C MET A 490 -12.17 22.56 10.53
N LEU A 491 -11.64 21.34 10.60
CA LEU A 491 -10.83 20.88 11.74
C LEU A 491 -9.48 21.60 11.81
N LEU A 492 -8.79 21.78 10.67
CA LEU A 492 -7.50 22.48 10.61
C LEU A 492 -7.61 23.95 11.07
N ASN A 493 -8.72 24.62 10.76
CA ASN A 493 -8.97 26.01 11.18
C ASN A 493 -9.29 26.15 12.67
N ILE A 494 -9.82 25.11 13.32
CA ILE A 494 -10.20 25.16 14.74
C ILE A 494 -9.00 24.88 15.65
N THR A 495 -8.04 24.05 15.23
CA THR A 495 -6.93 23.58 16.08
C THR A 495 -5.65 24.43 16.04
N LEU A 496 -5.52 25.41 15.14
CA LEU A 496 -4.27 26.17 14.91
C LEU A 496 -4.35 27.66 15.28
N ASN A 497 -5.31 28.05 16.13
CA ASN A 497 -5.42 29.44 16.58
C ASN A 497 -4.71 29.60 17.93
N PRO A 498 -3.52 30.22 18.01
CA PRO A 498 -2.84 30.45 19.28
C PRO A 498 -3.68 31.36 20.17
N GLU A 499 -3.67 31.12 21.49
CA GLU A 499 -4.43 31.87 22.50
C GLU A 499 -4.22 33.39 22.39
N ILE A 500 -3.03 33.83 21.97
CA ILE A 500 -2.66 35.24 21.74
C ILE A 500 -3.61 35.96 20.75
N ASN A 501 -4.19 35.26 19.78
CA ASN A 501 -5.15 35.89 18.85
C ASN A 501 -6.46 36.27 19.55
N ARG A 502 -6.90 35.53 20.58
CA ARG A 502 -8.12 35.84 21.34
C ARG A 502 -7.95 37.08 22.22
N ASP A 503 -6.81 37.23 22.88
CA ASP A 503 -6.56 38.38 23.75
C ASP A 503 -6.53 39.69 22.97
N LEU A 504 -5.94 39.68 21.76
CA LEU A 504 -5.95 40.83 20.86
C LEU A 504 -7.36 41.23 20.42
N ASP A 505 -8.20 40.25 20.08
CA ASP A 505 -9.58 40.49 19.66
C ASP A 505 -10.42 40.99 20.86
N ASN A 506 -10.23 40.45 22.08
CA ASN A 506 -10.90 40.92 23.30
C ASN A 506 -10.52 42.37 23.68
N LEU A 507 -9.23 42.73 23.58
CA LEU A 507 -8.75 44.09 23.87
C LEU A 507 -9.29 45.12 22.87
N ALA A 508 -9.53 44.70 21.62
CA ALA A 508 -10.13 45.56 20.60
C ALA A 508 -11.60 45.93 20.92
N GLU A 509 -12.28 45.23 21.83
CA GLU A 509 -13.67 45.49 22.24
C GLU A 509 -13.80 46.46 23.44
N ILE A 510 -12.73 46.80 24.16
CA ILE A 510 -12.78 47.64 25.39
C ILE A 510 -13.04 49.13 25.10
N HIS A 511 -14.25 49.66 25.30
CA HIS A 511 -14.55 51.08 25.04
C HIS A 511 -13.90 52.03 26.07
N VAL A 512 -13.24 53.09 25.59
CA VAL A 512 -12.62 54.15 26.42
C VAL A 512 -13.03 55.52 25.88
N GLU A 513 -13.35 56.45 26.78
CA GLU A 513 -13.70 57.83 26.44
C GLU A 513 -12.45 58.66 26.11
N LEU A 514 -12.45 59.30 24.94
CA LEU A 514 -11.35 60.15 24.47
C LEU A 514 -11.45 61.55 25.09
N ASN A 515 -10.75 61.75 26.21
CA ASN A 515 -10.60 63.05 26.87
C ASN A 515 -9.13 63.34 27.20
N GLU A 516 -8.83 64.61 27.46
CA GLU A 516 -7.47 65.09 27.77
C GLU A 516 -6.83 64.35 28.94
N GLU A 517 -7.62 64.03 29.97
CA GLU A 517 -7.14 63.36 31.18
C GLU A 517 -6.65 61.94 30.88
N ASN A 518 -7.46 61.13 30.17
CA ASN A 518 -7.15 59.75 29.84
C ASN A 518 -5.95 59.64 28.91
N ILE A 519 -5.87 60.50 27.90
CA ILE A 519 -4.74 60.53 26.94
C ILE A 519 -3.48 60.93 27.69
N THR A 520 -3.52 61.99 28.49
CA THR A 520 -2.36 62.46 29.26
C THR A 520 -1.91 61.44 30.32
N ASN A 521 -2.83 60.70 30.93
CA ASN A 521 -2.51 59.61 31.86
C ASN A 521 -1.83 58.43 31.13
N ALA A 522 -2.30 58.07 29.93
CA ALA A 522 -1.67 57.04 29.11
C ALA A 522 -0.27 57.46 28.64
N GLU A 523 -0.09 58.71 28.21
CA GLU A 523 1.23 59.29 27.87
C GLU A 523 2.20 59.21 29.05
N ARG A 524 1.77 59.65 30.24
CA ARG A 524 2.57 59.56 31.47
C ARG A 524 2.93 58.11 31.80
N THR A 525 2.01 57.16 31.55
CA THR A 525 2.25 55.74 31.77
C THR A 525 3.32 55.20 30.82
N VAL A 526 3.24 55.48 29.52
CA VAL A 526 4.27 55.07 28.54
C VAL A 526 5.63 55.66 28.89
N MET A 527 5.69 56.95 29.28
CA MET A 527 6.95 57.59 29.69
C MET A 527 7.54 57.02 30.98
N ARG A 528 6.68 56.68 31.95
CA ARG A 528 7.10 56.00 33.18
C ARG A 528 7.67 54.62 32.86
N ILE A 529 6.99 53.84 32.02
CA ILE A 529 7.44 52.52 31.60
C ILE A 529 8.77 52.60 30.85
N ASP A 530 8.99 53.56 29.94
CA ASP A 530 10.29 53.74 29.26
C ASP A 530 11.45 53.95 30.26
N ARG A 531 11.23 54.73 31.32
CA ARG A 531 12.25 54.95 32.36
C ARG A 531 12.51 53.69 33.16
N GLU A 532 11.45 53.06 33.67
CA GLU A 532 11.54 51.85 34.48
C GLU A 532 12.12 50.67 33.70
N ALA A 533 11.79 50.53 32.42
CA ALA A 533 12.29 49.49 31.54
C ALA A 533 13.81 49.58 31.35
N ARG A 534 14.37 50.80 31.28
CA ARG A 534 15.83 51.01 31.18
C ARG A 534 16.56 50.57 32.43
N GLU A 535 16.05 50.94 33.61
CA GLU A 535 16.61 50.51 34.89
C GLU A 535 16.49 49.00 35.07
N THR A 536 15.33 48.44 34.73
CA THR A 536 15.05 47.01 34.78
C THR A 536 15.98 46.23 33.86
N HIS A 537 16.17 46.68 32.61
CA HIS A 537 17.06 46.04 31.65
C HIS A 537 18.53 46.12 32.08
N LYS A 538 18.98 47.26 32.60
CA LYS A 538 20.35 47.41 33.11
C LYS A 538 20.62 46.42 34.26
N ARG A 539 19.74 46.36 35.26
CA ARG A 539 19.90 45.44 36.39
C ARG A 539 19.79 43.97 35.97
N SER A 540 18.91 43.69 35.02
CA SER A 540 18.75 42.40 34.35
C SER A 540 20.05 41.93 33.68
N GLY A 541 20.77 42.83 33.01
CA GLY A 541 22.09 42.56 32.43
C GLY A 541 23.16 42.28 33.50
N GLU A 542 23.23 43.12 34.54
CA GLU A 542 24.18 42.91 35.66
C GLU A 542 23.98 41.55 36.34
N LEU A 543 22.73 41.14 36.58
CA LEU A 543 22.43 39.82 37.14
C LEU A 543 22.78 38.66 36.20
N LEU A 544 22.64 38.86 34.89
CA LEU A 544 23.06 37.86 33.91
C LEU A 544 24.58 37.72 33.89
N ASP A 545 25.32 38.82 34.03
CA ASP A 545 26.78 38.80 34.15
C ASP A 545 27.21 38.08 35.44
N GLU A 546 26.55 38.34 36.57
CA GLU A 546 26.74 37.59 37.83
C GLU A 546 26.44 36.08 37.66
N TYR A 547 25.38 35.72 36.94
CA TYR A 547 25.04 34.31 36.64
C TYR A 547 26.09 33.64 35.77
N ASN A 548 26.53 34.31 34.70
CA ASN A 548 27.54 33.79 33.79
C ASN A 548 28.93 33.66 34.46
N ALA A 549 29.24 34.54 35.42
CA ALA A 549 30.46 34.47 36.22
C ALA A 549 30.43 33.36 37.29
N GLY A 550 29.26 32.76 37.55
CA GLY A 550 29.06 31.74 38.58
C GLY A 550 28.86 32.29 40.01
N ASP A 551 28.83 33.62 40.15
CA ASP A 551 28.58 34.33 41.42
C ASP A 551 27.10 34.30 41.83
N PHE A 552 26.21 33.95 40.89
CA PHE A 552 24.78 33.76 41.11
C PHE A 552 24.36 32.32 40.79
N LYS A 553 23.68 31.68 41.74
CA LYS A 553 22.99 30.39 41.54
C LYS A 553 21.49 30.60 41.71
N LEU A 554 20.71 30.03 40.79
CA LEU A 554 19.23 30.10 40.79
C LEU A 554 18.58 29.54 42.07
N GLU A 555 19.34 28.75 42.84
CA GLU A 555 18.94 28.16 44.13
C GLU A 555 18.96 29.17 45.30
N ASN A 556 19.64 30.32 45.16
CA ASN A 556 19.70 31.35 46.21
C ASN A 556 18.39 32.15 46.27
N GLN A 557 17.65 32.02 47.37
CA GLN A 557 16.32 32.60 47.55
C GLN A 557 16.26 34.13 47.39
N ASN A 558 17.25 34.88 47.87
CA ASN A 558 17.25 36.36 47.76
C ASN A 558 17.42 36.81 46.32
N LYS A 559 18.35 36.16 45.62
CA LYS A 559 18.64 36.40 44.21
C LYS A 559 17.49 35.93 43.30
N ARG A 560 16.81 34.85 43.69
CA ARG A 560 15.59 34.34 43.07
C ARG A 560 14.46 35.37 43.11
N LEU A 561 14.21 35.95 44.29
CA LEU A 561 13.19 37.00 44.48
C LEU A 561 13.51 38.26 43.65
N GLU A 562 14.79 38.62 43.53
CA GLU A 562 15.23 39.74 42.71
C GLU A 562 14.91 39.51 41.22
N VAL A 563 15.19 38.31 40.70
CA VAL A 563 14.84 37.92 39.31
C VAL A 563 13.33 37.91 39.09
N SER A 564 12.56 37.34 40.02
CA SER A 564 11.09 37.34 39.95
C SER A 564 10.52 38.76 39.95
N ALA A 565 11.05 39.66 40.77
CA ALA A 565 10.62 41.05 40.81
C ALA A 565 10.91 41.81 39.50
N LEU A 566 12.05 41.55 38.85
CA LEU A 566 12.38 42.12 37.54
C LEU A 566 11.50 41.54 36.43
N LEU A 567 11.25 40.22 36.44
CA LEU A 567 10.33 39.56 35.50
C LEU A 567 8.90 40.10 35.63
N HIS A 568 8.45 40.33 36.86
CA HIS A 568 7.14 40.91 37.12
C HIS A 568 7.01 42.30 36.51
N LYS A 569 7.99 43.18 36.76
CA LYS A 569 8.03 44.53 36.16
C LYS A 569 8.02 44.46 34.63
N PHE A 570 8.78 43.55 34.04
CA PHE A 570 8.79 43.33 32.60
C PHE A 570 7.41 42.86 32.08
N TYR A 571 6.81 41.86 32.72
CA TYR A 571 5.52 41.30 32.33
C TYR A 571 4.40 42.36 32.40
N GLN A 572 4.31 43.08 33.51
CA GLN A 572 3.33 44.15 33.70
C GLN A 572 3.49 45.27 32.68
N ALA A 573 4.72 45.76 32.48
CA ALA A 573 5.00 46.78 31.48
C ALA A 573 4.59 46.33 30.07
N ARG A 574 4.88 45.08 29.70
CA ARG A 574 4.52 44.53 28.38
C ARG A 574 3.00 44.44 28.18
N ASP A 575 2.26 44.07 29.22
CA ASP A 575 0.80 44.00 29.20
C ASP A 575 0.15 45.39 29.14
N GLU A 576 0.63 46.33 29.96
CA GLU A 576 0.16 47.73 29.95
C GLU A 576 0.37 48.40 28.59
N LEU A 577 1.55 48.22 27.98
CA LEU A 577 1.85 48.78 26.65
C LEU A 577 1.00 48.16 25.54
N LEU A 578 0.66 46.86 25.64
CA LEU A 578 -0.24 46.21 24.66
C LEU A 578 -1.63 46.82 24.73
N LYS A 579 -2.15 46.97 25.96
CA LYS A 579 -3.45 47.59 26.22
C LYS A 579 -3.49 49.01 25.67
N ILE A 580 -2.49 49.84 25.99
CA ILE A 580 -2.43 51.23 25.49
C ILE A 580 -2.36 51.27 23.96
N GLY A 581 -1.49 50.46 23.34
CA GLY A 581 -1.31 50.43 21.88
C GLY A 581 -2.52 49.95 21.09
N ILE A 582 -3.40 49.13 21.69
CA ILE A 582 -4.64 48.66 21.05
C ILE A 582 -5.80 49.63 21.34
N VAL A 583 -5.95 50.04 22.60
CA VAL A 583 -7.09 50.83 23.07
C VAL A 583 -7.08 52.24 22.48
N PHE A 584 -5.90 52.88 22.41
CA PHE A 584 -5.72 54.24 21.88
C PHE A 584 -5.33 54.27 20.40
N ASN A 585 -5.50 53.15 19.68
CA ASN A 585 -5.21 53.10 18.25
C ASN A 585 -6.17 54.02 17.46
N PRO A 586 -5.66 55.00 16.67
CA PRO A 586 -6.51 55.93 15.93
C PRO A 586 -7.53 55.23 15.00
N ASN A 587 -7.15 54.10 14.39
CA ASN A 587 -8.00 53.36 13.45
C ASN A 587 -9.24 52.74 14.10
N ARG A 588 -9.30 52.71 15.44
CA ARG A 588 -10.42 52.16 16.20
C ARG A 588 -11.59 53.12 16.29
N PHE A 589 -11.33 54.40 16.12
CA PHE A 589 -12.30 55.48 16.27
C PHE A 589 -12.72 55.93 14.87
N ASN A 590 -13.60 55.16 14.24
CA ASN A 590 -14.06 55.39 12.86
C ASN A 590 -15.41 56.12 12.79
N ASP A 591 -15.73 56.89 13.83
CA ASP A 591 -16.92 57.73 13.88
C ASP A 591 -16.44 59.17 13.78
N GLY A 592 -16.98 59.97 12.85
CA GLY A 592 -16.52 61.31 12.45
C GLY A 592 -16.62 62.38 13.55
N SER A 593 -16.02 62.09 14.70
CA SER A 593 -16.03 62.86 15.93
C SER A 593 -14.94 63.93 15.88
N SER A 594 -15.29 65.15 16.31
CA SER A 594 -14.36 66.28 16.44
C SER A 594 -13.17 65.97 17.36
N SER A 595 -13.28 64.98 18.24
CA SER A 595 -12.20 64.50 19.09
C SER A 595 -11.03 63.89 18.32
N LEU A 596 -11.26 63.28 17.15
CA LEU A 596 -10.17 62.72 16.33
C LEU A 596 -9.35 63.80 15.62
N GLU A 597 -9.99 64.91 15.22
CA GLU A 597 -9.31 66.08 14.67
C GLU A 597 -8.43 66.78 15.72
N ILE A 598 -8.83 66.74 17.01
CA ILE A 598 -8.11 67.38 18.12
C ILE A 598 -6.98 66.50 18.65
N PHE A 599 -7.21 65.18 18.80
CA PHE A 599 -6.27 64.27 19.46
C PHE A 599 -5.53 63.30 18.54
N GLY A 600 -5.86 63.26 17.24
CA GLY A 600 -5.36 62.26 16.29
C GLY A 600 -3.84 62.09 16.33
N GLU A 601 -3.09 63.19 16.26
CA GLU A 601 -1.62 63.17 16.30
C GLU A 601 -1.08 62.61 17.63
N ARG A 602 -1.70 62.98 18.76
CA ARG A 602 -1.30 62.47 20.09
C ARG A 602 -1.61 60.99 20.25
N LEU A 603 -2.76 60.54 19.76
CA LEU A 603 -3.16 59.13 19.79
C LEU A 603 -2.23 58.28 18.92
N GLU A 604 -1.85 58.79 17.76
CA GLU A 604 -0.91 58.13 16.85
C GLU A 604 0.48 57.99 17.47
N GLN A 605 1.03 59.07 18.03
CA GLN A 605 2.32 59.04 18.74
C GLN A 605 2.25 58.14 19.97
N LEU A 606 1.17 58.20 20.74
CA LEU A 606 0.98 57.37 21.94
C LEU A 606 0.91 55.88 21.60
N SER A 607 0.07 55.51 20.63
CA SER A 607 -0.10 54.13 20.17
C SER A 607 1.20 53.59 19.59
N THR A 608 1.89 54.40 18.76
CA THR A 608 3.17 54.03 18.14
C THR A 608 4.26 53.85 19.19
N ALA A 609 4.40 54.79 20.13
CA ALA A 609 5.34 54.69 21.23
C ALA A 609 5.10 53.43 22.08
N ALA A 610 3.84 53.13 22.40
CA ALA A 610 3.50 51.96 23.20
C ALA A 610 3.85 50.64 22.49
N VAL A 611 3.47 50.50 21.21
CA VAL A 611 3.72 49.29 20.42
C VAL A 611 5.22 49.06 20.19
N LEU A 612 5.96 50.11 19.84
CA LEU A 612 7.40 49.99 19.55
C LEU A 612 8.23 49.80 20.82
N LEU A 613 7.93 50.51 21.91
CA LEU A 613 8.59 50.30 23.20
C LEU A 613 8.38 48.85 23.68
N ARG A 614 7.16 48.33 23.55
CA ARG A 614 6.85 46.93 23.91
C ARG A 614 7.65 45.95 23.07
N HIS A 615 7.74 46.19 21.76
CA HIS A 615 8.49 45.35 20.84
C HIS A 615 9.99 45.37 21.17
N GLN A 616 10.55 46.55 21.39
CA GLN A 616 11.92 46.74 21.83
C GLN A 616 12.22 45.96 23.12
N MET A 617 11.40 46.12 24.16
CA MET A 617 11.56 45.40 25.42
C MET A 617 11.54 43.88 25.22
N SER A 618 10.63 43.39 24.37
CA SER A 618 10.49 41.96 24.07
C SER A 618 11.71 41.41 23.33
N LEU A 619 12.26 42.17 22.37
CA LEU A 619 13.48 41.81 21.65
C LEU A 619 14.70 41.81 22.57
N GLN A 620 14.85 42.83 23.42
CA GLN A 620 15.92 42.88 24.41
C GLN A 620 15.84 41.70 25.39
N PHE A 621 14.66 41.42 25.92
CA PHE A 621 14.41 40.26 26.78
C PHE A 621 14.78 38.93 26.10
N ALA A 622 14.33 38.75 24.85
CA ALA A 622 14.66 37.59 24.03
C ALA A 622 16.18 37.46 23.81
N ALA A 623 16.86 38.55 23.43
CA ALA A 623 18.30 38.57 23.18
C ALA A 623 19.13 38.27 24.44
N THR A 624 18.66 38.71 25.61
CA THR A 624 19.30 38.51 26.92
C THR A 624 19.08 37.09 27.45
N TYR A 625 17.85 36.56 27.40
CA TYR A 625 17.47 35.38 28.20
C TYR A 625 17.17 34.09 27.42
N LEU A 626 16.88 34.14 26.12
CA LEU A 626 16.57 32.93 25.32
C LEU A 626 17.82 32.14 24.91
N LYS A 627 19.02 32.66 25.16
CA LYS A 627 20.27 32.02 24.75
C LYS A 627 20.57 30.77 25.58
N ASP A 628 20.33 30.82 26.88
CA ASP A 628 20.55 29.72 27.84
C ASP A 628 19.26 28.90 28.08
N LYS A 629 19.34 27.58 27.88
CA LYS A 629 18.20 26.65 28.03
C LYS A 629 17.77 26.44 29.49
N GLU A 630 18.71 26.41 30.44
CA GLU A 630 18.41 26.24 31.86
C GLU A 630 17.74 27.49 32.41
N LEU A 631 18.26 28.66 32.03
CA LEU A 631 17.67 29.94 32.39
C LEU A 631 16.27 30.11 31.77
N ALA A 632 16.10 29.80 30.48
CA ALA A 632 14.78 29.85 29.84
C ALA A 632 13.77 28.88 30.46
N LYS A 633 14.20 27.71 30.93
CA LYS A 633 13.35 26.75 31.63
C LYS A 633 12.93 27.29 33.00
N TYR A 634 13.85 27.90 33.75
CA TYR A 634 13.55 28.53 35.04
C TYR A 634 12.55 29.69 34.88
N LEU A 635 12.81 30.61 33.96
CA LEU A 635 11.98 31.80 33.72
C LEU A 635 10.59 31.48 33.14
N ASN A 636 10.35 30.24 32.68
CA ASN A 636 9.04 29.76 32.26
C ASN A 636 8.21 29.15 33.40
N GLN A 637 8.77 28.96 34.59
CA GLN A 637 8.00 28.49 35.75
C GLN A 637 7.03 29.59 36.20
N PRO A 638 5.81 29.24 36.65
CA PRO A 638 4.89 30.22 37.21
C PRO A 638 5.44 30.80 38.53
N ASP A 639 5.10 32.06 38.81
CA ASP A 639 5.40 32.72 40.09
C ASP A 639 4.12 33.30 40.69
N ASP A 640 3.59 32.62 41.69
CA ASP A 640 2.33 32.99 42.36
C ASP A 640 2.46 34.27 43.20
N ILE A 641 3.65 34.61 43.68
CA ILE A 641 3.88 35.80 44.54
C ILE A 641 3.64 37.08 43.73
N TYR A 642 4.08 37.05 42.48
CA TYR A 642 4.00 38.20 41.57
C TYR A 642 2.98 37.98 40.44
N GLY A 643 2.21 36.89 40.46
CA GLY A 643 1.17 36.60 39.45
C GLY A 643 1.73 36.45 38.03
N ILE A 644 2.94 35.88 37.88
CA ILE A 644 3.55 35.63 36.57
C ILE A 644 3.04 34.28 36.04
N PRO A 645 2.41 34.22 34.85
CA PRO A 645 1.88 32.98 34.31
C PRO A 645 2.99 32.02 33.86
N GLU A 646 2.68 30.72 33.86
CA GLU A 646 3.57 29.70 33.28
C GLU A 646 3.83 29.98 31.79
N GLY A 647 5.08 29.81 31.36
CA GLY A 647 5.44 29.90 29.95
C GLY A 647 5.66 31.33 29.44
N LEU A 648 5.93 32.31 30.31
CA LEU A 648 6.17 33.72 29.92
C LEU A 648 7.21 33.86 28.79
N VAL A 649 8.35 33.18 28.91
CA VAL A 649 9.44 33.25 27.91
C VAL A 649 9.00 32.61 26.58
N ARG A 650 8.26 31.49 26.65
CA ARG A 650 7.65 30.85 25.47
C ARG A 650 6.67 31.81 24.79
N GLN A 651 5.80 32.46 25.55
CA GLN A 651 4.79 33.39 25.03
C GLN A 651 5.44 34.58 24.31
N VAL A 652 6.47 35.19 24.91
CA VAL A 652 7.24 36.29 24.29
C VAL A 652 7.87 35.84 22.97
N ASN A 653 8.44 34.63 22.93
CA ASN A 653 9.06 34.10 21.71
C ASN A 653 8.05 33.75 20.62
N GLU A 654 6.90 33.16 20.97
CA GLU A 654 5.82 32.85 20.02
C GLU A 654 5.22 34.12 19.42
N GLU A 655 5.03 35.15 20.25
CA GLU A 655 4.53 36.46 19.85
C GLU A 655 5.47 37.16 18.85
N LEU A 656 6.77 37.24 19.16
CA LEU A 656 7.78 37.83 18.25
C LEU A 656 7.81 37.14 16.88
N ASN A 657 7.46 35.84 16.83
CA ASN A 657 7.43 35.06 15.60
C ASN A 657 6.06 35.07 14.89
N ALA A 658 5.01 35.56 15.52
CA ALA A 658 3.66 35.58 14.95
C ALA A 658 3.59 36.51 13.73
N LYS A 659 3.02 36.02 12.62
CA LYS A 659 2.91 36.78 11.36
C LYS A 659 2.08 38.06 11.51
N ARG A 660 0.97 38.00 12.27
CA ARG A 660 0.07 39.14 12.51
C ARG A 660 0.76 40.21 13.36
N TYR A 661 1.52 39.81 14.36
CA TYR A 661 2.29 40.72 15.22
C TYR A 661 3.41 41.42 14.44
N ARG A 662 4.18 40.68 13.61
CA ARG A 662 5.21 41.28 12.74
C ARG A 662 4.63 42.29 11.75
N ALA A 663 3.54 41.94 11.09
CA ALA A 663 2.84 42.87 10.20
C ALA A 663 2.37 44.14 10.92
N LEU A 664 1.90 44.02 12.17
CA LEU A 664 1.53 45.19 13.00
C LEU A 664 2.73 46.11 13.24
N ILE A 665 3.90 45.56 13.60
CA ILE A 665 5.12 46.33 13.82
C ILE A 665 5.57 47.03 12.53
N ASP A 666 5.62 46.31 11.40
CA ASP A 666 6.06 46.86 10.11
C ASP A 666 5.17 48.02 9.67
N ILE A 667 3.84 47.84 9.75
CA ILE A 667 2.86 48.89 9.41
C ILE A 667 3.02 50.10 10.33
N THR A 668 3.24 49.88 11.63
CA THR A 668 3.39 50.97 12.62
C THR A 668 4.65 51.79 12.33
N ARG A 669 5.77 51.14 11.99
CA ARG A 669 7.03 51.81 11.62
C ARG A 669 6.92 52.57 10.31
N GLU A 670 6.28 51.98 9.30
CA GLU A 670 6.09 52.64 8.00
C GLU A 670 5.21 53.88 8.12
N ARG A 671 4.15 53.80 8.93
CA ARG A 671 3.22 54.92 9.17
C ARG A 671 3.92 56.09 9.84
N PHE A 672 4.63 55.83 10.95
CA PHE A 672 5.38 56.87 11.65
C PHE A 672 6.43 57.53 10.76
N SER A 673 7.17 56.75 9.96
CA SER A 673 8.18 57.29 9.05
C SER A 673 7.61 58.24 7.99
N LYS A 674 6.40 57.97 7.48
CA LYS A 674 5.75 58.83 6.47
C LYS A 674 5.24 60.13 7.08
N GLU A 675 4.66 60.07 8.29
CA GLU A 675 4.15 61.26 8.96
C GLU A 675 5.26 62.21 9.44
N ASP A 676 6.42 61.67 9.84
CA ASP A 676 7.57 62.45 10.29
C ASP A 676 8.21 63.27 9.15
N GLU A 677 8.12 62.78 7.91
CA GLU A 677 8.58 63.48 6.70
C GLU A 677 7.62 64.61 6.27
N GLU A 678 6.33 64.56 6.64
CA GLU A 678 5.29 65.47 6.16
C GLU A 678 5.00 66.68 7.08
N ARG A 679 5.44 66.69 8.35
CA ARG A 679 4.98 67.70 9.34
C ARG A 679 6.10 68.49 10.05
N GLY A 680 6.01 69.82 9.97
CA GLY A 680 6.88 70.78 10.65
C GLY A 680 6.34 71.27 12.00
N SER A 681 7.11 71.01 13.06
CA SER A 681 7.12 71.60 14.42
C SER A 681 5.89 72.39 14.90
N ASN A 682 4.97 71.72 15.61
CA ASN A 682 4.14 72.38 16.63
C ASN A 682 4.00 71.42 17.82
N GLU A 683 5.02 71.38 18.69
CA GLU A 683 5.16 70.31 19.69
C GLU A 683 4.84 70.76 21.12
N SER A 684 3.94 70.02 21.77
CA SER A 684 3.78 70.01 23.23
C SER A 684 4.98 69.32 23.92
N LEU A 685 5.15 69.52 25.23
CA LEU A 685 6.19 68.83 26.01
C LEU A 685 6.02 67.30 26.02
N ASN A 686 4.77 66.80 25.98
CA ASN A 686 4.49 65.36 25.99
C ASN A 686 4.73 64.70 24.63
N SER A 687 4.42 65.39 23.53
CA SER A 687 4.70 64.88 22.17
C SER A 687 6.20 64.72 21.92
N LYS A 688 7.03 65.67 22.41
CA LYS A 688 8.50 65.53 22.41
C LYS A 688 8.98 64.30 23.18
N GLY A 689 8.37 64.05 24.34
CA GLY A 689 8.69 62.88 25.16
C GLY A 689 8.39 61.56 24.43
N LEU A 690 7.19 61.43 23.85
CA LEU A 690 6.79 60.22 23.11
C LEU A 690 7.61 60.01 21.83
N ARG A 691 7.86 61.07 21.06
CA ARG A 691 8.73 61.01 19.87
C ARG A 691 10.12 60.51 20.20
N SER A 692 10.71 61.02 21.29
CA SER A 692 12.00 60.53 21.77
C SER A 692 12.01 59.04 22.13
N ILE A 693 10.88 58.50 22.63
CA ILE A 693 10.73 57.06 22.93
C ILE A 693 10.68 56.27 21.62
N ILE A 694 9.91 56.73 20.64
CA ILE A 694 9.79 56.10 19.33
C ILE A 694 11.14 56.03 18.63
N ASP A 695 11.90 57.13 18.62
CA ASP A 695 13.21 57.20 17.97
C ASP A 695 14.20 56.23 18.62
N ARG A 696 14.29 56.25 19.95
CA ARG A 696 15.15 55.31 20.71
C ARG A 696 14.73 53.86 20.49
N ALA A 697 13.43 53.56 20.52
CA ALA A 697 12.94 52.22 20.30
C ALA A 697 13.29 51.72 18.90
N ASN A 698 13.09 52.56 17.87
CA ASN A 698 13.48 52.24 16.50
C ASN A 698 15.00 52.07 16.34
N GLU A 699 15.82 52.88 17.01
CA GLU A 699 17.27 52.75 16.99
C GLU A 699 17.71 51.40 17.60
N VAL A 700 17.16 51.03 18.76
CA VAL A 700 17.45 49.75 19.41
C VAL A 700 16.95 48.57 18.59
N ILE A 701 15.72 48.64 18.05
CA ILE A 701 15.17 47.60 17.17
C ILE A 701 16.06 47.43 15.94
N LYS A 702 16.42 48.53 15.25
CA LYS A 702 17.34 48.49 14.10
C LYS A 702 18.70 47.93 14.48
N LYS A 703 19.24 48.32 15.63
CA LYS A 703 20.54 47.82 16.13
C LYS A 703 20.49 46.31 16.34
N ILE A 704 19.47 45.81 17.05
CA ILE A 704 19.26 44.37 17.28
C ILE A 704 19.04 43.65 15.94
N ASP A 705 18.20 44.16 15.05
CA ASP A 705 17.98 43.59 13.71
C ASP A 705 19.28 43.55 12.86
N SER A 706 20.20 44.51 13.07
CA SER A 706 21.46 44.64 12.31
C SER A 706 22.64 43.84 12.89
N GLU A 707 22.79 43.80 14.22
CA GLU A 707 23.80 43.01 14.93
C GLU A 707 23.47 41.50 14.86
N ASP A 708 22.20 41.16 14.64
CA ASP A 708 21.66 39.79 14.66
C ASP A 708 21.32 39.27 13.25
N SER A 709 22.13 39.65 12.25
CA SER A 709 22.02 39.14 10.88
C SER A 709 22.32 37.63 10.73
N ASP A 710 22.73 36.92 11.80
CA ASP A 710 22.25 35.56 12.17
C ASP A 710 22.81 35.11 13.54
N PRO A 711 21.97 34.85 14.57
CA PRO A 711 21.51 33.48 14.84
C PRO A 711 20.06 33.36 15.36
N LEU A 712 19.26 34.42 15.49
CA LEU A 712 17.85 34.31 15.92
C LEU A 712 16.89 33.99 14.75
N HIS A 713 17.17 34.52 13.55
CA HIS A 713 16.57 34.05 12.29
C HIS A 713 16.99 32.59 11.99
N GLY A 714 18.23 32.23 12.32
CA GLY A 714 18.78 30.89 12.29
C GLY A 714 18.13 29.93 13.29
N ARG A 715 17.73 30.38 14.50
CA ARG A 715 17.09 29.49 15.49
C ARG A 715 15.64 29.17 15.17
N VAL A 716 14.89 30.06 14.55
CA VAL A 716 13.50 29.79 14.09
C VAL A 716 13.53 28.93 12.83
N ARG A 717 14.48 29.18 11.92
CA ARG A 717 14.77 28.28 10.80
C ARG A 717 15.40 26.97 11.30
N SER A 718 16.10 26.94 12.44
CA SER A 718 16.61 25.71 13.08
C SER A 718 15.47 24.94 13.72
N ALA A 719 14.55 25.55 14.47
CA ALA A 719 13.41 24.87 15.07
C ALA A 719 12.44 24.35 13.99
N ILE A 720 12.22 25.12 12.92
CA ILE A 720 11.47 24.65 11.75
C ILE A 720 12.28 23.62 10.96
N SER A 721 13.61 23.71 10.86
CA SER A 721 14.47 22.71 10.20
C SER A 721 14.91 21.56 11.10
N GLU A 722 14.57 21.56 12.39
CA GLU A 722 14.80 20.55 13.43
C GLU A 722 13.50 19.82 13.69
N ALA A 723 12.34 20.48 13.53
CA ALA A 723 11.07 19.82 13.23
C ALA A 723 11.09 19.19 11.83
N LYS A 724 11.63 19.90 10.82
CA LYS A 724 11.89 19.32 9.50
C LYS A 724 12.96 18.25 9.60
N ARG A 725 14.11 18.39 10.27
CA ARG A 725 15.12 17.35 10.50
C ARG A 725 14.70 16.28 11.50
N LYS A 726 13.68 16.42 12.35
CA LYS A 726 13.11 15.24 13.02
C LYS A 726 12.20 14.49 12.07
N SER A 727 11.40 15.16 11.25
CA SER A 727 10.63 14.47 10.21
C SER A 727 11.48 13.96 9.03
N VAL A 728 12.60 14.64 8.75
CA VAL A 728 13.55 14.42 7.65
C VAL A 728 14.75 13.62 8.14
N ASN A 729 15.15 13.63 9.40
CA ASN A 729 16.04 12.61 9.99
C ASN A 729 15.22 11.42 10.42
N THR A 730 13.97 11.48 10.85
CA THR A 730 13.19 10.23 10.93
C THR A 730 12.91 9.73 9.52
N TYR A 731 12.68 10.56 8.50
CA TYR A 731 12.60 10.08 7.11
C TYR A 731 13.97 9.70 6.54
N LEU A 732 15.09 10.34 6.90
CA LEU A 732 16.45 10.05 6.40
C LEU A 732 17.09 8.93 7.20
N GLU A 733 16.85 8.79 8.50
CA GLU A 733 17.16 7.65 9.35
C GLU A 733 16.22 6.50 9.05
N LEU A 734 14.94 6.71 8.72
CA LEU A 734 14.09 5.64 8.18
C LEU A 734 14.46 5.35 6.75
N GLN A 735 14.87 6.31 5.91
CA GLN A 735 15.38 6.08 4.56
C GLN A 735 16.77 5.49 4.61
N GLN A 736 17.59 5.75 5.61
CA GLN A 736 18.91 5.17 5.83
C GLN A 736 18.72 3.80 6.47
N VAL A 737 17.87 3.60 7.47
CA VAL A 737 17.46 2.28 7.98
C VAL A 737 16.78 1.45 6.90
N VAL A 738 15.95 2.04 6.03
CA VAL A 738 15.30 1.35 4.91
C VAL A 738 16.26 1.17 3.76
N ALA A 739 17.14 2.11 3.42
CA ALA A 739 18.14 1.96 2.34
C ALA A 739 19.28 1.02 2.74
N THR A 740 19.71 1.05 4.00
CA THR A 740 20.60 0.08 4.63
C THR A 740 19.87 -1.27 4.71
N LYS A 741 18.62 -1.35 5.20
CA LYS A 741 17.88 -2.63 5.19
C LYS A 741 17.53 -3.16 3.80
N ILE A 742 17.28 -2.32 2.79
CA ILE A 742 16.99 -2.69 1.38
C ILE A 742 18.30 -3.03 0.66
N GLY A 743 19.36 -2.28 0.93
CA GLY A 743 20.73 -2.53 0.50
C GLY A 743 21.26 -3.85 1.04
N ASP A 744 20.90 -4.19 2.28
CA ASP A 744 21.24 -5.46 2.93
C ASP A 744 20.17 -6.54 2.73
N PHE A 745 19.01 -6.22 2.13
CA PHE A 745 17.95 -7.20 1.84
C PHE A 745 18.39 -8.07 0.67
N ARG A 746 19.10 -9.15 1.00
CA ARG A 746 19.34 -10.25 0.08
C ARG A 746 18.01 -10.94 -0.22
N ILE A 747 17.69 -11.10 -1.50
CA ILE A 747 16.54 -11.91 -1.91
C ILE A 747 16.87 -13.35 -1.51
N LYS A 748 16.32 -13.81 -0.39
CA LYS A 748 16.57 -15.15 0.17
C LYS A 748 15.73 -16.18 -0.60
N ASN A 749 16.19 -16.50 -1.82
CA ASN A 749 15.96 -17.77 -2.51
C ASN A 749 16.69 -17.74 -3.86
N THR A 750 17.87 -18.34 -3.90
CA THR A 750 18.59 -18.67 -5.14
C THR A 750 18.85 -20.17 -5.22
N GLU A 751 17.89 -20.99 -4.83
CA GLU A 751 17.94 -22.42 -5.20
C GLU A 751 17.66 -22.63 -6.71
N ASP A 752 17.05 -21.65 -7.38
CA ASP A 752 16.77 -21.66 -8.83
C ASP A 752 17.82 -20.94 -9.70
N ILE A 753 18.95 -20.48 -9.14
CA ILE A 753 20.09 -19.92 -9.91
C ILE A 753 21.27 -20.91 -9.83
N LYS A 754 21.03 -22.18 -10.14
CA LYS A 754 22.08 -23.22 -10.19
C LYS A 754 22.71 -23.40 -11.57
N GLU A 755 22.19 -22.74 -12.61
CA GLU A 755 22.84 -22.73 -13.92
C GLU A 755 23.71 -21.49 -14.05
N HIS A 756 25.01 -21.66 -13.83
CA HIS A 756 26.00 -20.63 -14.10
C HIS A 756 25.97 -20.32 -15.60
N HIS A 757 25.66 -19.08 -15.98
CA HIS A 757 25.65 -18.63 -17.37
C HIS A 757 27.07 -18.54 -17.99
N ILE A 758 28.12 -18.80 -17.20
CA ILE A 758 29.52 -18.86 -17.64
C ILE A 758 30.01 -20.30 -17.46
N PRO A 759 30.43 -21.00 -18.54
CA PRO A 759 30.96 -22.36 -18.45
C PRO A 759 32.20 -22.42 -17.55
N GLU A 760 32.35 -23.48 -16.73
CA GLU A 760 33.49 -23.65 -15.81
C GLU A 760 34.86 -23.49 -16.48
N GLY A 761 35.02 -24.01 -17.71
CA GLY A 761 36.27 -23.87 -18.47
C GLY A 761 36.64 -22.42 -18.79
N LYS A 762 35.65 -21.51 -18.92
CA LYS A 762 35.89 -20.07 -19.13
C LYS A 762 36.24 -19.34 -17.85
N VAL A 763 35.73 -19.80 -16.71
CA VAL A 763 36.09 -19.26 -15.39
C VAL A 763 37.54 -19.61 -15.06
N LYS A 764 37.96 -20.85 -15.35
CA LYS A 764 39.34 -21.28 -15.16
C LYS A 764 40.32 -20.51 -16.07
N GLU A 765 39.98 -20.34 -17.36
CA GLU A 765 40.77 -19.50 -18.29
C GLU A 765 40.89 -18.03 -17.85
N PHE A 766 39.89 -17.52 -17.12
CA PHE A 766 39.91 -16.17 -16.56
C PHE A 766 40.78 -16.10 -15.30
N HIS A 767 40.65 -17.08 -14.40
CA HIS A 767 41.45 -17.18 -13.17
C HIS A 767 42.95 -17.34 -13.46
N ASP A 768 43.32 -18.18 -14.43
CA ASP A 768 44.72 -18.41 -14.82
C ASP A 768 45.42 -17.15 -15.41
N LYS A 769 44.67 -16.06 -15.62
CA LYS A 769 45.18 -14.77 -16.12
C LYS A 769 45.19 -13.67 -15.05
N LEU A 770 44.75 -13.95 -13.82
CA LEU A 770 44.72 -12.97 -12.74
C LEU A 770 46.06 -12.91 -12.02
N GLU A 771 46.58 -11.70 -11.86
CA GLU A 771 47.80 -11.42 -11.10
C GLU A 771 47.45 -10.65 -9.81
N PRO A 772 48.19 -10.88 -8.69
CA PRO A 772 47.99 -10.11 -7.47
C PRO A 772 48.06 -8.60 -7.74
N GLY A 773 47.02 -7.86 -7.36
CA GLY A 773 46.86 -6.43 -7.66
C GLY A 773 45.79 -6.12 -8.71
N ASP A 774 45.27 -7.11 -9.43
CA ASP A 774 44.21 -6.92 -10.41
C ASP A 774 42.89 -6.46 -9.77
N ILE A 775 42.23 -5.48 -10.39
CA ILE A 775 40.92 -4.99 -9.96
C ILE A 775 39.83 -5.63 -10.82
N LEU A 776 39.06 -6.51 -10.19
CA LEU A 776 37.89 -7.15 -10.75
C LEU A 776 36.68 -6.24 -10.60
N ILE A 777 35.98 -5.99 -11.71
CA ILE A 777 34.73 -5.23 -11.71
C ILE A 777 33.59 -6.21 -11.85
N GLU A 778 32.87 -6.47 -10.77
CA GLU A 778 31.78 -7.43 -10.72
C GLU A 778 30.40 -6.77 -10.55
N ARG A 779 29.37 -7.50 -11.00
CA ARG A 779 27.97 -7.07 -10.95
C ARG A 779 27.17 -8.03 -10.09
N ARG A 780 26.51 -7.51 -9.05
CA ARG A 780 25.69 -8.29 -8.11
C ARG A 780 24.20 -8.03 -8.31
N ASP A 781 23.50 -8.96 -8.95
CA ASP A 781 22.07 -8.78 -9.24
C ASP A 781 21.13 -9.28 -8.11
N TRP A 782 21.64 -9.74 -6.96
CA TRP A 782 20.86 -10.34 -5.86
C TRP A 782 20.47 -9.39 -4.71
N TYR A 783 20.86 -8.12 -4.79
CA TYR A 783 20.45 -7.09 -3.83
C TYR A 783 19.19 -6.37 -4.31
N SER A 784 18.21 -6.20 -3.41
CA SER A 784 16.91 -5.62 -3.78
C SER A 784 16.98 -4.15 -4.23
N SER A 785 18.05 -3.44 -3.87
CA SER A 785 18.37 -2.07 -4.31
C SER A 785 18.49 -1.93 -5.84
N ASN A 786 18.94 -2.97 -6.54
CA ASN A 786 19.13 -2.95 -8.01
C ASN A 786 17.82 -3.11 -8.80
N ALA A 787 16.70 -3.45 -8.14
CA ALA A 787 15.41 -3.57 -8.80
C ALA A 787 14.72 -2.22 -9.10
N PHE A 788 15.20 -1.11 -8.50
CA PHE A 788 14.49 0.18 -8.52
C PHE A 788 15.33 1.41 -8.91
N LEU A 789 16.63 1.27 -9.16
CA LEU A 789 17.50 2.37 -9.60
C LEU A 789 17.92 2.17 -11.07
N PRO A 790 17.69 3.15 -11.98
CA PRO A 790 18.18 3.08 -13.34
C PRO A 790 19.66 3.53 -13.36
N GLY A 791 20.60 2.59 -13.21
CA GLY A 791 22.04 2.90 -13.30
C GLY A 791 22.94 1.73 -12.94
N TYR A 792 24.07 1.62 -13.63
CA TYR A 792 25.13 0.64 -13.42
C TYR A 792 25.94 1.00 -12.17
N TRP A 793 25.89 0.18 -11.13
CA TRP A 793 26.82 0.28 -9.99
C TRP A 793 27.67 -0.99 -9.93
N PRO A 794 28.85 -0.99 -10.57
CA PRO A 794 29.78 -2.09 -10.44
C PRO A 794 30.42 -2.09 -9.05
N HIS A 795 30.72 -3.28 -8.53
CA HIS A 795 31.56 -3.46 -7.35
C HIS A 795 32.97 -3.79 -7.81
N GLY A 796 33.98 -3.14 -7.20
CA GLY A 796 35.38 -3.48 -7.41
C GLY A 796 35.82 -4.51 -6.37
N ALA A 797 36.61 -5.49 -6.78
CA ALA A 797 37.31 -6.40 -5.90
C ALA A 797 38.80 -6.41 -6.28
N LEU A 798 39.68 -6.43 -5.29
CA LEU A 798 41.11 -6.57 -5.52
C LEU A 798 41.47 -8.05 -5.41
N TYR A 799 42.04 -8.60 -6.47
CA TYR A 799 42.62 -9.93 -6.43
C TYR A 799 43.97 -9.86 -5.71
N VAL A 800 44.13 -10.65 -4.65
CA VAL A 800 45.32 -10.57 -3.79
C VAL A 800 46.29 -11.72 -4.01
N GLY A 801 46.01 -12.66 -4.93
CA GLY A 801 46.87 -13.82 -5.18
C GLY A 801 46.62 -14.99 -4.24
N THR A 802 46.92 -16.21 -4.68
CA THR A 802 46.81 -17.45 -3.90
C THR A 802 47.97 -17.60 -2.91
N PRO A 803 47.85 -18.50 -1.91
CA PRO A 803 48.95 -18.79 -0.98
C PRO A 803 50.25 -19.26 -1.64
N ASP A 804 50.19 -19.79 -2.87
CA ASP A 804 51.37 -20.16 -3.65
C ASP A 804 51.96 -18.97 -4.41
N ASP A 805 51.12 -18.05 -4.92
CA ASP A 805 51.56 -16.75 -5.48
C ASP A 805 52.31 -15.91 -4.42
N TRP A 806 51.92 -16.03 -3.14
CA TRP A 806 52.60 -15.35 -2.02
C TRP A 806 53.97 -15.92 -1.65
N LYS A 807 54.27 -17.15 -2.12
CA LYS A 807 55.57 -17.82 -1.91
C LYS A 807 56.53 -17.62 -3.08
N GLU A 808 56.00 -17.38 -4.28
CA GLU A 808 56.80 -17.17 -5.50
C GLU A 808 57.33 -15.73 -5.64
N ASP A 809 56.80 -14.76 -4.89
CA ASP A 809 57.28 -13.38 -4.83
C ASP A 809 58.57 -13.26 -3.99
N LYS A 810 59.64 -13.89 -4.49
CA LYS A 810 61.02 -13.72 -4.01
C LYS A 810 61.72 -12.64 -4.84
N ASP A 811 61.17 -11.43 -4.85
CA ASP A 811 61.92 -10.31 -5.39
C ASP A 811 63.04 -9.95 -4.40
N GLU A 812 64.29 -9.96 -4.86
CA GLU A 812 65.53 -9.85 -4.08
C GLU A 812 65.76 -8.47 -3.42
N ASN A 813 64.73 -7.61 -3.34
CA ASN A 813 64.80 -6.33 -2.62
C ASN A 813 64.06 -6.43 -1.27
N GLU A 814 64.88 -6.48 -0.23
CA GLU A 814 64.64 -6.95 1.14
C GLU A 814 63.50 -6.36 2.00
N ASP A 815 62.57 -5.52 1.54
CA ASP A 815 61.83 -4.68 2.51
C ASP A 815 60.29 -4.69 2.57
N GLU A 816 59.53 -5.55 1.85
CA GLU A 816 58.14 -5.91 2.27
C GLU A 816 57.44 -6.85 1.26
N ASN A 817 57.24 -8.13 1.62
CA ASN A 817 56.28 -9.03 0.93
C ASN A 817 54.88 -8.38 0.91
N PHE A 818 54.13 -8.52 -0.19
CA PHE A 818 52.77 -7.99 -0.36
C PHE A 818 51.86 -8.29 0.85
N LEU A 819 51.93 -9.50 1.42
CA LEU A 819 51.17 -9.87 2.62
C LEU A 819 51.46 -8.95 3.81
N ARG A 820 52.72 -8.57 4.01
CA ARG A 820 53.13 -7.63 5.08
C ARG A 820 52.61 -6.21 4.84
N LYS A 821 52.54 -5.76 3.59
CA LYS A 821 51.93 -4.45 3.25
C LYS A 821 50.44 -4.42 3.58
N VAL A 822 49.73 -5.50 3.23
CA VAL A 822 48.30 -5.65 3.54
C VAL A 822 48.07 -5.65 5.06
N ILE A 823 48.83 -6.45 5.81
CA ILE A 823 48.75 -6.49 7.28
C ILE A 823 49.02 -5.11 7.89
N LYS A 824 50.06 -4.41 7.41
CA LYS A 824 50.44 -3.08 7.91
C LYS A 824 49.35 -2.04 7.67
N GLU A 825 48.73 -2.04 6.49
CA GLU A 825 47.66 -1.10 6.19
C GLU A 825 46.36 -1.45 6.95
N LEU A 826 46.02 -2.74 7.10
CA LEU A 826 44.90 -3.18 7.94
C LEU A 826 45.07 -2.74 9.40
N LYS A 827 46.28 -2.88 9.97
CA LYS A 827 46.59 -2.38 11.31
C LYS A 827 46.42 -0.86 11.43
N ARG A 828 46.87 -0.13 10.41
CA ARG A 828 46.70 1.33 10.35
C ARG A 828 45.22 1.75 10.32
N LEU A 829 44.40 1.05 9.54
CA LEU A 829 42.96 1.30 9.45
C LEU A 829 42.27 1.03 10.80
N VAL A 830 42.61 -0.08 11.46
CA VAL A 830 42.12 -0.40 12.81
C VAL A 830 42.46 0.71 13.82
N ASP A 831 43.68 1.24 13.79
CA ASP A 831 44.11 2.33 14.67
C ASP A 831 43.40 3.66 14.40
N ILE A 832 42.96 3.92 13.17
CA ILE A 832 42.16 5.10 12.81
C ILE A 832 40.74 4.94 13.34
N GLU A 833 40.16 3.75 13.14
CA GLU A 833 38.80 3.42 13.54
C GLU A 833 38.64 3.46 15.08
N ASP A 834 39.63 2.93 15.82
CA ASP A 834 39.62 2.93 17.30
C ASP A 834 39.70 4.34 17.88
N ARG A 835 40.47 5.25 17.26
CA ARG A 835 40.53 6.66 17.69
C ARG A 835 39.20 7.38 17.51
N ASN A 836 38.45 7.05 16.45
CA ASN A 836 37.17 7.67 16.15
C ASN A 836 36.03 7.17 17.07
N LYS A 837 36.16 5.98 17.69
CA LYS A 837 35.17 5.47 18.65
C LYS A 837 35.19 6.16 20.02
N THR A 838 36.27 6.87 20.37
CA THR A 838 36.38 7.56 21.67
C THR A 838 35.37 8.71 21.85
N ASP A 839 34.73 9.19 20.77
CA ASP A 839 33.73 10.28 20.79
C ASP A 839 32.26 9.82 20.78
N ALA A 840 31.99 8.52 20.68
CA ALA A 840 30.62 8.00 20.64
C ALA A 840 30.43 6.86 21.65
N ARG A 841 29.88 7.19 22.83
CA ARG A 841 29.42 6.17 23.78
C ARG A 841 28.27 5.35 23.19
N GLN A 842 28.61 4.09 22.91
CA GLN A 842 27.80 2.86 22.97
C GLN A 842 26.45 2.83 22.22
N THR A 843 26.42 1.94 21.23
CA THR A 843 25.40 0.88 21.15
C THR A 843 26.06 -0.38 20.58
N GLU A 844 26.42 -1.31 21.46
CA GLU A 844 26.63 -2.73 21.11
C GLU A 844 25.38 -3.48 21.56
N GLU A 845 24.74 -4.21 20.65
CA GLU A 845 24.31 -5.58 20.91
C GLU A 845 23.99 -6.31 19.58
N ASP A 846 24.53 -7.52 19.48
CA ASP A 846 24.49 -8.52 18.41
C ASP A 846 25.30 -8.27 17.11
N GLY A 847 26.59 -8.63 17.19
CA GLY A 847 27.56 -8.73 16.09
C GLY A 847 28.97 -8.43 16.62
N LYS A 848 29.99 -9.23 16.30
CA LYS A 848 31.38 -8.84 16.62
C LYS A 848 31.62 -7.45 16.02
N THR A 849 32.13 -6.49 16.78
CA THR A 849 32.39 -5.16 16.22
C THR A 849 33.37 -5.26 15.04
N HIS A 850 33.17 -4.45 14.00
CA HIS A 850 33.97 -4.47 12.77
C HIS A 850 35.49 -4.43 13.04
N ILE A 851 35.90 -3.69 14.07
CA ILE A 851 37.28 -3.63 14.57
C ILE A 851 37.77 -4.97 15.14
N GLN A 852 36.93 -5.68 15.89
CA GLN A 852 37.23 -7.01 16.43
C GLN A 852 37.45 -8.02 15.30
N GLN A 853 36.63 -7.96 14.24
CA GLN A 853 36.80 -8.81 13.05
C GLN A 853 38.08 -8.49 12.28
N MET A 854 38.41 -7.21 12.09
CA MET A 854 39.68 -6.80 11.46
C MET A 854 40.90 -7.23 12.29
N ARG A 855 40.82 -7.17 13.62
CA ARG A 855 41.88 -7.65 14.52
C ARG A 855 42.07 -9.17 14.44
N GLU A 856 40.98 -9.94 14.42
CA GLU A 856 41.02 -11.40 14.23
C GLU A 856 41.60 -11.78 12.85
N LEU A 857 41.29 -11.00 11.81
CA LEU A 857 41.83 -11.19 10.47
C LEU A 857 43.33 -10.87 10.40
N ILE A 858 43.78 -9.78 11.01
CA ILE A 858 45.21 -9.44 11.13
C ILE A 858 45.96 -10.59 11.83
N GLU A 859 45.41 -11.10 12.94
CA GLU A 859 46.02 -12.19 13.69
C GLU A 859 46.11 -13.48 12.86
N ALA A 860 45.09 -13.78 12.06
CA ALA A 860 45.11 -14.92 11.14
C ALA A 860 46.16 -14.75 10.02
N LEU A 861 46.28 -13.56 9.42
CA LEU A 861 47.26 -13.28 8.37
C LEU A 861 48.70 -13.28 8.89
N GLU A 862 48.94 -12.81 10.12
CA GLU A 862 50.25 -12.87 10.80
C GLU A 862 50.69 -14.29 11.17
N LEU A 863 49.74 -15.19 11.42
CA LEU A 863 50.02 -16.61 11.64
C LEU A 863 50.43 -17.33 10.35
N VAL A 864 49.99 -16.84 9.19
CA VAL A 864 50.39 -17.36 7.86
C VAL A 864 51.77 -16.83 7.45
N ASP A 865 52.15 -15.61 7.84
CA ASP A 865 53.49 -15.03 7.58
C ASP A 865 54.60 -15.66 8.45
N ASN A 866 54.26 -16.31 9.56
CA ASN A 866 55.22 -17.05 10.39
C ASN A 866 55.56 -18.41 9.74
N GLU A 867 56.81 -18.59 9.33
CA GLU A 867 57.29 -19.78 8.59
C GLU A 867 57.12 -21.14 9.30
N ASN A 868 56.62 -21.20 10.55
CA ASN A 868 56.35 -22.45 11.25
C ASN A 868 55.31 -22.30 12.39
N PRO A 869 54.00 -22.29 12.10
CA PRO A 869 52.98 -22.28 13.14
C PRO A 869 52.83 -23.69 13.74
N PRO A 870 52.63 -23.85 15.06
CA PRO A 870 52.42 -25.16 15.66
C PRO A 870 51.08 -25.74 15.18
N ASP A 871 51.14 -26.88 14.48
CA ASP A 871 50.01 -27.60 13.86
C ASP A 871 48.75 -27.67 14.72
N GLN A 872 48.92 -27.76 16.04
CA GLN A 872 47.81 -27.87 16.99
C GLN A 872 47.02 -26.57 17.18
N LYS A 873 47.70 -25.41 17.12
CA LYS A 873 47.08 -24.09 17.34
C LYS A 873 46.40 -23.58 16.06
N MET A 874 47.03 -23.80 14.91
CA MET A 874 46.45 -23.56 13.57
C MET A 874 45.24 -24.48 13.35
N GLY A 875 45.38 -25.76 13.70
CA GLY A 875 44.29 -26.75 13.64
C GLY A 875 43.12 -26.42 14.57
N GLU A 876 43.37 -25.93 15.80
CA GLU A 876 42.30 -25.46 16.69
C GLU A 876 41.64 -24.17 16.20
N LEU A 877 42.40 -23.23 15.60
CA LEU A 877 41.86 -21.98 15.06
C LEU A 877 40.99 -22.23 13.82
N ILE A 878 41.40 -23.12 12.91
CA ILE A 878 40.61 -23.60 11.76
C ILE A 878 39.38 -24.42 12.22
N LYS A 879 39.47 -25.10 13.37
CA LYS A 879 38.30 -25.76 13.99
C LYS A 879 37.33 -24.75 14.62
N LYS A 880 37.85 -23.65 15.15
CA LYS A 880 37.08 -22.58 15.82
C LYS A 880 36.44 -21.62 14.82
N LEU A 881 37.12 -21.36 13.72
CA LEU A 881 36.67 -20.59 12.57
C LEU A 881 36.45 -21.59 11.44
N ASN A 882 35.22 -22.09 11.31
CA ASN A 882 34.83 -22.97 10.20
C ASN A 882 35.39 -22.38 8.88
N GLU A 883 35.85 -23.16 7.89
CA GLU A 883 36.38 -22.62 6.61
C GLU A 883 35.42 -21.57 6.01
N LYS A 884 34.12 -21.84 6.19
CA LYS A 884 33.02 -20.95 5.85
C LYS A 884 33.01 -19.62 6.62
N GLN A 885 33.40 -19.59 7.90
CA GLN A 885 33.46 -18.41 8.76
C GLN A 885 34.72 -17.56 8.55
N ILE A 886 35.85 -18.13 8.13
CA ILE A 886 37.02 -17.34 7.70
C ILE A 886 36.68 -16.63 6.39
N ILE A 887 36.05 -17.34 5.46
CA ILE A 887 35.56 -16.78 4.21
C ILE A 887 34.41 -15.79 4.46
N GLU A 888 33.47 -16.06 5.37
CA GLU A 888 32.40 -15.13 5.77
C GLU A 888 32.95 -13.92 6.55
N ALA A 889 33.97 -14.04 7.40
CA ALA A 889 34.55 -12.90 8.13
C ALA A 889 35.40 -12.00 7.23
N VAL A 890 36.09 -12.59 6.25
CA VAL A 890 36.80 -11.84 5.19
C VAL A 890 35.79 -11.26 4.17
N SER A 891 34.63 -11.89 3.97
CA SER A 891 33.60 -11.47 2.99
C SER A 891 32.37 -10.75 3.56
N GLU A 892 32.27 -10.55 4.88
CA GLU A 892 31.23 -9.71 5.49
C GLU A 892 31.51 -8.22 5.26
N GLY A 893 32.72 -7.89 4.79
CA GLY A 893 32.98 -6.74 3.93
C GLY A 893 32.86 -7.08 2.45
N VAL A 894 31.71 -7.61 1.98
CA VAL A 894 31.32 -7.79 0.56
C VAL A 894 32.11 -8.91 -0.19
N ILE A 895 31.40 -9.90 -0.77
CA ILE A 895 31.73 -10.88 -1.89
C ILE A 895 31.97 -12.34 -1.44
N HIS A 896 31.03 -13.31 -1.54
CA HIS A 896 30.71 -14.05 -2.78
C HIS A 896 29.52 -15.02 -2.63
N ASN A 897 28.88 -15.40 -3.75
CA ASN A 897 28.16 -16.68 -3.89
C ASN A 897 28.24 -17.24 -5.33
N THR A 898 29.34 -17.00 -6.06
CA THR A 898 29.44 -17.37 -7.50
C THR A 898 30.74 -18.03 -7.92
N ILE A 899 31.82 -17.97 -7.13
CA ILE A 899 33.09 -18.63 -7.48
C ILE A 899 33.34 -19.89 -6.63
N GLU A 900 32.78 -20.01 -5.42
CA GLU A 900 33.00 -21.19 -4.55
C GLU A 900 32.46 -22.52 -5.12
N HIS A 901 31.47 -22.47 -6.01
CA HIS A 901 30.81 -23.69 -6.49
C HIS A 901 31.39 -24.26 -7.80
N SER A 902 32.32 -23.58 -8.47
CA SER A 902 32.81 -24.01 -9.80
C SER A 902 34.28 -24.46 -9.85
N VAL A 903 35.12 -24.20 -8.85
CA VAL A 903 36.49 -24.73 -8.82
C VAL A 903 36.91 -25.00 -7.36
N GLY A 904 36.99 -26.26 -6.97
CA GLY A 904 37.60 -26.64 -5.71
C GLY A 904 39.10 -26.31 -5.74
N GLY A 905 39.54 -25.37 -4.90
CA GLY A 905 40.95 -25.24 -4.53
C GLY A 905 41.59 -23.85 -4.48
N ALA A 906 40.93 -22.76 -4.88
CA ALA A 906 41.54 -21.42 -4.85
C ALA A 906 40.58 -20.38 -4.27
N SER A 907 40.96 -19.71 -3.19
CA SER A 907 40.20 -18.57 -2.65
C SER A 907 41.12 -17.56 -1.97
N SER A 908 41.28 -16.40 -2.61
CA SER A 908 41.96 -15.23 -2.07
C SER A 908 41.54 -13.96 -2.83
N VAL A 909 40.53 -13.28 -2.30
CA VAL A 909 40.01 -12.01 -2.84
C VAL A 909 39.66 -11.10 -1.66
N PHE A 910 40.05 -9.83 -1.73
CA PHE A 910 39.61 -8.80 -0.80
C PHE A 910 38.72 -7.78 -1.53
N ALA A 911 37.70 -7.27 -0.85
CA ALA A 911 36.95 -6.11 -1.31
C ALA A 911 37.62 -4.82 -0.82
N LEU A 912 37.63 -3.79 -1.66
CA LEU A 912 38.09 -2.43 -1.34
C LEU A 912 36.92 -1.51 -1.04
#